data_AF-A0AAW0M3Q4-F1
#
_entry.id   AF-A0AAW0M3Q4-F1
#
_cell.length_a   1.000
_cell.length_b   1.000
_cell.length_c   1.000
_cell.angle_alpha   90.00
_cell.angle_beta   90.00
_cell.angle_gamma   90.00
#
_symmetry.space_group_name_H-M   'P 1'
#
loop_
_entity.id
_entity.type
_entity.pdbx_description
1 polymer ?
#
loop_
_entity_poly.entity_id
_entity_poly.type
_entity_poly.pdbx_seq_one_letter_code
_entity_poly.pdbx_strand_id
1 'polypeptide(L)'
;MKRRLRSSSKADEGLVACLSATFCGENFKRRKLGHPNHIEQAFLDDDDVVDEVALLRDWKTNDLLRKKKLILVLDLDQTLLEARAIKKLTSEENYLLESEAEADQDCTSSSGGKGSLFKFEVEPPLLVKLRPFVKEFLKAANDMFEMYIYTRACRVYALKVARLLDPDGDYFLSRIITRDERPGCDKKCLDEVLGHENVVLIVDDNRNMWPKHQANLINIQKYEYFASSYWRARDDRYKSLAEKKIDESETNGPLARILDVLQRIHKLFFHPKLEVDLARRDARLALKLIRLKVLGGCVLFFSELISGPPEESHIWGMAEELGAMCTVELGPAVTHVVTVDIETEGAQWAEQKKKFLVHPTWIQAAYNSFQREPEGNFPSHQQNIKRRKLDEYRNDVIKLERDWKTHHLLRNKKLILVLDLDLTLMESTEIEKLSSEDKYLLEEAEVVEQGGGKGTLFAYQDKKFPRLVKLRPFVKQFLKAANDMFEMYIYTKANRIYALRVARLLDPDGDYFASRIITRDDERSGCEKKSLDEVVGHENMVLIVDDNRDMWPNHQENLINIHAYRYFSSSSAKDDNYKSFAERKADENETNGMLARILEGLQRVHRQFFHPELEVNLAHGDARLILKMIRLKVLAGCVLFFSTSWFMGNPPEEVPFWIMAKELGAMCSLELGTAVTHMVIVDMETKEAKWAEQKKKFLVNPGWIEASYHSCRREPEHNFAVHEAFLL
;
A
#
# COMPACT_ATOMS: atom_id res chain seq x y z
N MET A 1 33.03 -7.83 30.91
CA MET A 1 32.36 -8.97 30.24
C MET A 1 31.50 -9.87 31.17
N LYS A 2 31.90 -10.26 32.39
CA LYS A 2 31.12 -11.22 33.22
C LYS A 2 29.81 -10.71 33.87
N ARG A 3 29.53 -9.40 33.93
CA ARG A 3 28.30 -8.83 34.55
C ARG A 3 27.08 -8.73 33.61
N ARG A 4 27.25 -8.65 32.28
CA ARG A 4 26.14 -8.62 31.30
C ARG A 4 25.56 -10.01 30.97
N LEU A 5 26.33 -11.09 31.16
CA LEU A 5 25.86 -12.46 30.91
C LEU A 5 24.82 -12.97 31.92
N ARG A 6 24.77 -12.43 33.14
CA ARG A 6 23.81 -12.86 34.18
C ARG A 6 22.42 -12.24 34.02
N SER A 7 22.27 -11.09 33.36
CA SER A 7 20.95 -10.49 33.09
C SER A 7 20.26 -11.08 31.87
N SER A 8 21.02 -11.58 30.89
CA SER A 8 20.47 -12.25 29.68
C SER A 8 19.85 -13.62 30.00
N SER A 9 20.40 -14.39 30.96
CA SER A 9 19.93 -15.77 31.17
C SER A 9 18.50 -15.86 31.72
N LYS A 10 18.09 -14.93 32.60
CA LYS A 10 16.70 -14.90 33.12
C LYS A 10 15.69 -14.46 32.07
N ALA A 11 16.07 -13.54 31.18
CA ALA A 11 15.22 -13.07 30.09
C ALA A 11 14.99 -14.19 29.05
N ASP A 12 16.04 -14.97 28.74
CA ASP A 12 15.95 -16.10 27.82
C ASP A 12 15.09 -17.25 28.40
N GLU A 13 15.14 -17.50 29.72
CA GLU A 13 14.27 -18.51 30.37
C GLU A 13 12.78 -18.18 30.25
N GLY A 14 12.41 -16.90 30.32
CA GLY A 14 11.04 -16.45 30.09
C GLY A 14 10.56 -16.70 28.65
N LEU A 15 11.44 -16.51 27.66
CA LEU A 15 11.12 -16.77 26.25
C LEU A 15 10.95 -18.27 25.97
N VAL A 16 11.75 -19.12 26.61
CA VAL A 16 11.62 -20.58 26.52
C VAL A 16 10.26 -21.04 27.07
N ALA A 17 9.81 -20.45 28.19
CA ALA A 17 8.48 -20.74 28.75
C ALA A 17 7.36 -20.32 27.79
N CYS A 18 7.45 -19.12 27.18
CA CYS A 18 6.50 -18.67 26.17
C CYS A 18 6.44 -19.61 24.96
N LEU A 19 7.60 -19.99 24.40
CA LEU A 19 7.67 -20.94 23.28
C LEU A 19 7.01 -22.28 23.65
N SER A 20 7.33 -22.82 24.83
CA SER A 20 6.76 -24.07 25.31
C SER A 20 5.23 -24.01 25.40
N ALA A 21 4.68 -22.91 25.91
CA ALA A 21 3.25 -22.69 25.99
C ALA A 21 2.59 -22.59 24.61
N THR A 22 3.22 -21.89 23.65
CA THR A 22 2.73 -21.79 22.27
C THR A 22 2.63 -23.18 21.61
N PHE A 23 3.67 -24.01 21.75
CA PHE A 23 3.65 -25.37 21.21
C PHE A 23 2.67 -26.32 21.90
N CYS A 24 2.33 -26.08 23.17
CA CYS A 24 1.33 -26.87 23.90
C CYS A 24 -0.12 -26.49 23.55
N GLY A 25 -0.36 -25.24 23.12
CA GLY A 25 -1.69 -24.75 22.74
C GLY A 25 -2.14 -25.17 21.33
N GLU A 26 -1.22 -25.48 20.44
CA GLU A 26 -1.53 -25.98 19.09
C GLU A 26 -1.76 -27.49 19.10
N ASN A 27 -3.03 -27.93 19.02
CA ASN A 27 -3.42 -29.34 18.87
C ASN A 27 -2.95 -29.91 17.50
N PHE A 28 -1.67 -30.23 17.39
CA PHE A 28 -1.15 -30.95 16.24
C PHE A 28 -1.53 -32.42 16.32
N LYS A 29 -2.40 -32.87 15.39
CA LYS A 29 -2.68 -34.29 15.16
C LYS A 29 -1.36 -35.02 14.90
N ARG A 30 -1.05 -36.00 15.76
CA ARG A 30 0.09 -36.92 15.62
C ARG A 30 0.04 -37.59 14.24
N ARG A 31 0.90 -37.19 13.29
CA ARG A 31 1.32 -38.10 12.22
C ARG A 31 2.45 -38.96 12.79
N LYS A 32 2.20 -40.26 12.95
CA LYS A 32 3.22 -41.25 13.29
C LYS A 32 4.16 -41.36 12.09
N LEU A 33 5.44 -41.00 12.27
CA LEU A 33 6.52 -41.46 11.39
C LEU A 33 6.75 -42.95 11.68
N GLY A 34 6.57 -43.79 10.66
CA GLY A 34 6.88 -45.22 10.72
C GLY A 34 8.39 -45.45 10.83
N HIS A 35 8.78 -46.49 11.57
CA HIS A 35 10.17 -46.92 11.70
C HIS A 35 10.79 -47.30 10.34
N PRO A 36 12.11 -47.10 10.15
CA PRO A 36 12.79 -47.43 8.91
C PRO A 36 13.12 -48.92 8.91
N ASN A 37 12.26 -49.72 8.28
CA ASN A 37 12.57 -51.06 7.78
C ASN A 37 11.35 -51.53 6.99
N HIS A 38 11.24 -51.12 5.74
CA HIS A 38 10.53 -51.81 4.65
C HIS A 38 10.78 -51.00 3.37
N ILE A 39 12.02 -51.03 2.86
CA ILE A 39 12.28 -50.78 1.45
C ILE A 39 12.23 -52.16 0.81
N GLU A 40 11.04 -52.58 0.40
CA GLU A 40 10.80 -53.51 -0.70
C GLU A 40 9.29 -53.71 -0.82
N GLN A 41 8.78 -53.49 -2.03
CA GLN A 41 7.39 -53.67 -2.47
C GLN A 41 6.38 -52.57 -2.11
N ALA A 42 6.41 -51.49 -2.89
CA ALA A 42 5.20 -50.79 -3.30
C ALA A 42 5.37 -50.37 -4.76
N PHE A 43 4.96 -51.25 -5.67
CA PHE A 43 4.68 -50.92 -7.07
C PHE A 43 3.17 -50.98 -7.25
N LEU A 44 2.67 -50.08 -8.11
CA LEU A 44 1.32 -49.97 -8.68
C LEU A 44 0.35 -49.06 -7.89
N ASP A 45 0.47 -47.75 -8.14
CA ASP A 45 -0.61 -46.91 -8.65
C ASP A 45 0.02 -45.69 -9.38
N ASP A 46 -0.32 -45.50 -10.65
CA ASP A 46 0.12 -44.38 -11.50
C ASP A 46 -0.67 -43.10 -11.13
N ASP A 47 0.02 -42.15 -10.47
CA ASP A 47 -0.14 -40.67 -10.56
C ASP A 47 0.50 -39.89 -9.37
N ASP A 48 1.28 -40.52 -8.48
CA ASP A 48 2.07 -39.79 -7.47
C ASP A 48 3.44 -39.40 -8.05
N VAL A 49 3.51 -38.21 -8.66
CA VAL A 49 4.80 -37.54 -8.89
C VAL A 49 5.39 -37.23 -7.51
N VAL A 50 6.32 -38.05 -7.06
CA VAL A 50 7.12 -37.79 -5.87
C VAL A 50 7.79 -36.43 -6.06
N ASP A 51 7.44 -35.46 -5.22
CA ASP A 51 8.07 -34.13 -5.23
C ASP A 51 9.52 -34.28 -4.73
N GLU A 52 10.43 -34.56 -5.66
CA GLU A 52 11.86 -34.73 -5.39
C GLU A 52 12.45 -33.52 -4.66
N VAL A 53 11.93 -32.32 -4.90
CA VAL A 53 12.37 -31.08 -4.22
C VAL A 53 11.95 -31.11 -2.76
N ALA A 54 10.75 -31.56 -2.44
CA ALA A 54 10.29 -31.72 -1.06
C ALA A 54 11.17 -32.72 -0.28
N LEU A 55 11.52 -33.86 -0.91
CA LEU A 55 12.43 -34.84 -0.31
C LEU A 55 13.83 -34.27 -0.08
N LEU A 56 14.36 -33.49 -1.02
CA LEU A 56 15.66 -32.83 -0.86
C LEU A 56 15.62 -31.78 0.27
N ARG A 57 14.53 -31.02 0.40
CA ARG A 57 14.32 -30.06 1.50
C ARG A 57 14.23 -30.77 2.85
N ASP A 58 13.52 -31.90 2.93
CA ASP A 58 13.44 -32.74 4.13
C ASP A 58 14.83 -33.25 4.54
N TRP A 59 15.55 -33.85 3.60
CA TRP A 59 16.90 -34.36 3.85
C TRP A 59 17.83 -33.25 4.32
N LYS A 60 17.85 -32.13 3.60
CA LYS A 60 18.73 -30.99 3.89
C LYS A 60 18.44 -30.37 5.25
N THR A 61 17.16 -30.18 5.57
CA THR A 61 16.74 -29.65 6.87
C THR A 61 17.16 -30.57 8.00
N ASN A 62 16.92 -31.88 7.86
CA ASN A 62 17.28 -32.86 8.90
C ASN A 62 18.80 -32.97 9.10
N ASP A 63 19.59 -32.94 8.03
CA ASP A 63 21.06 -32.92 8.12
C ASP A 63 21.55 -31.69 8.91
N LEU A 64 21.00 -30.51 8.61
CA LEU A 64 21.37 -29.29 9.32
C LEU A 64 20.95 -29.30 10.79
N LEU A 65 19.74 -29.75 11.10
CA LEU A 65 19.28 -29.86 12.48
C LEU A 65 20.15 -30.81 13.31
N ARG A 66 20.61 -31.93 12.73
CA ARG A 66 21.57 -32.84 13.38
C ARG A 66 22.90 -32.15 13.68
N LYS A 67 23.37 -31.30 12.78
CA LYS A 67 24.57 -30.45 12.95
C LYS A 67 24.32 -29.23 13.83
N LYS A 68 23.11 -29.07 14.38
CA LYS A 68 22.65 -27.88 15.11
C LYS A 68 22.86 -26.59 14.32
N LYS A 69 22.56 -26.63 13.02
CA LYS A 69 22.57 -25.46 12.13
C LYS A 69 21.18 -25.12 11.63
N LEU A 70 20.95 -23.84 11.38
CA LEU A 70 19.81 -23.29 10.65
C LEU A 70 20.26 -22.77 9.28
N ILE A 71 19.38 -22.14 8.51
CA ILE A 71 19.74 -21.53 7.23
C ILE A 71 19.66 -20.01 7.35
N LEU A 72 20.67 -19.32 6.81
CA LEU A 72 20.72 -17.85 6.79
C LEU A 72 20.88 -17.35 5.34
N VAL A 73 19.91 -16.57 4.88
CA VAL A 73 19.94 -15.92 3.56
C VAL A 73 20.38 -14.48 3.74
N LEU A 74 21.43 -14.08 3.05
CA LEU A 74 22.05 -12.76 3.14
C LEU A 74 21.93 -12.01 1.81
N ASP A 75 21.40 -10.80 1.86
CA ASP A 75 21.58 -9.84 0.77
C ASP A 75 23.00 -9.24 0.77
N LEU A 76 23.41 -8.62 -0.34
CA LEU A 76 24.73 -7.99 -0.47
C LEU A 76 24.67 -6.47 -0.31
N ASP A 77 24.05 -5.79 -1.28
CA ASP A 77 24.14 -4.34 -1.46
C ASP A 77 23.30 -3.61 -0.41
N GLN A 78 23.88 -2.66 0.31
CA GLN A 78 23.30 -1.99 1.48
C GLN A 78 23.06 -2.89 2.71
N THR A 79 23.34 -4.20 2.59
CA THR A 79 23.24 -5.18 3.69
C THR A 79 24.62 -5.52 4.26
N LEU A 80 25.50 -6.16 3.48
CA LEU A 80 26.86 -6.56 3.88
C LEU A 80 27.95 -5.61 3.36
N LEU A 81 27.65 -4.82 2.34
CA LEU A 81 28.56 -3.86 1.72
C LEU A 81 27.78 -2.77 0.98
N GLU A 82 28.47 -1.75 0.49
CA GLU A 82 27.92 -0.83 -0.51
C GLU A 82 28.87 -0.74 -1.71
N ALA A 83 28.30 -0.72 -2.92
CA ALA A 83 29.05 -0.48 -4.15
C ALA A 83 28.60 0.80 -4.85
N ARG A 84 29.56 1.57 -5.35
CA ARG A 84 29.34 2.86 -6.00
C ARG A 84 30.15 2.95 -7.29
N ALA A 85 29.50 3.33 -8.38
CA ALA A 85 30.23 3.66 -9.61
C ALA A 85 31.15 4.85 -9.37
N ILE A 86 32.43 4.74 -9.74
CA ILE A 86 33.45 5.76 -9.48
C ILE A 86 33.02 7.12 -10.07
N LYS A 87 32.42 7.11 -11.27
CA LYS A 87 31.90 8.32 -11.92
C LYS A 87 30.77 9.04 -11.15
N LYS A 88 30.19 8.40 -10.12
CA LYS A 88 29.14 8.96 -9.26
C LYS A 88 29.67 9.39 -7.88
N LEU A 89 30.98 9.33 -7.65
CA LEU A 89 31.60 9.90 -6.46
C LEU A 89 31.55 11.42 -6.54
N THR A 90 31.54 12.03 -5.37
CA THR A 90 31.57 13.49 -5.25
C THR A 90 32.98 14.02 -5.02
N SER A 91 33.16 15.33 -5.21
CA SER A 91 34.45 15.98 -4.98
C SER A 91 34.98 15.74 -3.56
N GLU A 92 34.09 15.73 -2.55
CA GLU A 92 34.45 15.42 -1.15
C GLU A 92 34.83 13.94 -0.92
N GLU A 93 34.50 13.03 -1.84
CA GLU A 93 34.78 11.59 -1.76
C GLU A 93 35.96 11.16 -2.63
N ASN A 94 36.49 12.05 -3.48
CA ASN A 94 37.59 11.72 -4.39
C ASN A 94 38.86 11.26 -3.65
N TYR A 95 39.03 11.63 -2.38
CA TYR A 95 40.13 11.12 -1.54
C TYR A 95 40.12 9.59 -1.41
N LEU A 96 38.97 8.94 -1.62
CA LEU A 96 38.85 7.48 -1.59
C LEU A 96 39.57 6.80 -2.78
N LEU A 97 39.78 7.54 -3.87
CA LEU A 97 40.56 7.06 -5.01
C LEU A 97 42.07 7.16 -4.77
N GLU A 98 42.49 8.05 -3.86
CA GLU A 98 43.88 8.25 -3.45
C GLU A 98 44.27 7.38 -2.25
N SER A 99 43.28 6.96 -1.44
CA SER A 99 43.48 5.94 -0.40
C SER A 99 43.83 4.59 -1.03
N GLU A 100 44.57 3.73 -0.31
CA GLU A 100 44.98 2.37 -0.73
C GLU A 100 43.78 1.42 -0.94
N ALA A 101 42.83 1.78 -1.80
CA ALA A 101 41.81 0.86 -2.29
C ALA A 101 42.56 -0.26 -3.01
N GLU A 102 42.53 -1.45 -2.43
CA GLU A 102 43.21 -2.60 -3.00
C GLU A 102 42.60 -2.85 -4.40
N ALA A 103 43.43 -2.76 -5.43
CA ALA A 103 43.03 -3.09 -6.78
C ALA A 103 42.66 -4.58 -6.84
N ASP A 104 41.64 -4.92 -7.64
CA ASP A 104 41.24 -6.30 -7.97
C ASP A 104 42.45 -7.03 -8.60
N GLN A 105 43.39 -7.53 -7.78
CA GLN A 105 44.46 -8.42 -8.22
C GLN A 105 43.81 -9.77 -8.50
N ASP A 106 43.98 -10.25 -9.73
CA ASP A 106 43.61 -11.60 -10.13
C ASP A 106 44.09 -12.61 -9.08
N CYS A 107 43.14 -13.23 -8.39
CA CYS A 107 43.36 -13.97 -7.16
C CYS A 107 44.25 -15.20 -7.40
N THR A 108 45.56 -15.04 -7.22
CA THR A 108 46.53 -16.13 -7.08
C THR A 108 47.44 -15.98 -5.86
N SER A 109 47.38 -14.85 -5.15
CA SER A 109 48.07 -14.60 -3.89
C SER A 109 47.13 -14.79 -2.69
N SER A 110 47.39 -15.84 -1.91
CA SER A 110 46.61 -16.32 -0.75
C SER A 110 46.61 -15.40 0.49
N SER A 111 46.78 -14.09 0.30
CA SER A 111 46.74 -13.11 1.38
C SER A 111 45.47 -12.27 1.26
N GLY A 112 44.40 -12.71 1.93
CA GLY A 112 43.17 -11.95 2.06
C GLY A 112 43.45 -10.54 2.55
N GLY A 113 43.17 -9.56 1.68
CA GLY A 113 43.33 -8.14 1.92
C GLY A 113 42.76 -7.70 3.26
N LYS A 114 43.53 -6.94 4.04
CA LYS A 114 43.10 -6.38 5.33
C LYS A 114 42.26 -5.12 5.15
N GLY A 115 42.22 -4.54 3.95
CA GLY A 115 41.37 -3.39 3.63
C GLY A 115 39.86 -3.68 3.71
N SER A 116 39.07 -2.61 3.78
CA SER A 116 37.59 -2.65 3.68
C SER A 116 37.06 -1.96 2.42
N LEU A 117 37.92 -1.35 1.60
CA LEU A 117 37.57 -0.61 0.39
C LEU A 117 38.33 -1.19 -0.81
N PHE A 118 37.61 -1.52 -1.87
CA PHE A 118 38.12 -2.26 -3.02
C PHE A 118 37.67 -1.62 -4.32
N LYS A 119 38.53 -1.67 -5.35
CA LYS A 119 38.20 -1.16 -6.69
C LYS A 119 37.97 -2.32 -7.65
N PHE A 120 36.76 -2.44 -8.18
CA PHE A 120 36.41 -3.44 -9.18
C PHE A 120 36.54 -2.86 -10.58
N GLU A 121 37.43 -3.46 -11.37
CA GLU A 121 37.58 -3.19 -12.81
C GLU A 121 36.48 -3.95 -13.56
N VAL A 122 35.25 -3.39 -13.50
CA VAL A 122 34.09 -3.78 -14.29
C VAL A 122 33.60 -2.55 -15.06
N GLU A 123 32.68 -2.70 -16.01
CA GLU A 123 32.14 -1.55 -16.75
C GLU A 123 30.69 -1.25 -16.32
N PRO A 124 30.41 -0.08 -15.69
CA PRO A 124 31.37 0.97 -15.26
C PRO A 124 32.14 0.57 -13.98
N PRO A 125 33.35 1.13 -13.75
CA PRO A 125 34.19 0.73 -12.63
C PRO A 125 33.54 1.10 -11.30
N LEU A 126 33.64 0.19 -10.33
CA LEU A 126 32.98 0.30 -9.03
C LEU A 126 34.00 0.42 -7.91
N LEU A 127 33.64 1.19 -6.89
CA LEU A 127 34.27 1.20 -5.59
C LEU A 127 33.35 0.45 -4.62
N VAL A 128 33.87 -0.56 -3.95
CA VAL A 128 33.12 -1.46 -3.07
C VAL A 128 33.64 -1.31 -1.65
N LYS A 129 32.76 -0.90 -0.75
CA LYS A 129 33.05 -0.75 0.67
C LYS A 129 32.38 -1.87 1.45
N LEU A 130 33.16 -2.74 2.07
CA LEU A 130 32.67 -3.74 3.01
C LEU A 130 32.13 -3.07 4.27
N ARG A 131 30.97 -3.53 4.74
CA ARG A 131 30.38 -3.03 5.98
C ARG A 131 31.24 -3.44 7.18
N PRO A 132 31.46 -2.56 8.17
CA PRO A 132 32.22 -2.90 9.37
C PRO A 132 31.71 -4.18 10.03
N PHE A 133 32.63 -5.01 10.55
CA PHE A 133 32.35 -6.31 11.20
C PHE A 133 31.85 -7.44 10.28
N VAL A 134 31.81 -7.27 8.95
CA VAL A 134 31.26 -8.31 8.04
C VAL A 134 32.04 -9.63 8.08
N LYS A 135 33.37 -9.61 8.17
CA LYS A 135 34.19 -10.84 8.17
C LYS A 135 33.99 -11.63 9.46
N GLU A 136 34.00 -10.95 10.60
CA GLU A 136 33.73 -11.53 11.91
C GLU A 136 32.29 -12.03 12.02
N PHE A 137 31.33 -11.29 11.46
CA PHE A 137 29.93 -11.68 11.36
C PHE A 137 29.78 -13.00 10.62
N LEU A 138 30.34 -13.12 9.40
CA LEU A 138 30.23 -14.32 8.58
C LEU A 138 30.89 -15.53 9.26
N LYS A 139 32.07 -15.32 9.85
CA LYS A 139 32.77 -16.36 10.59
C LYS A 139 31.95 -16.88 11.76
N ALA A 140 31.39 -15.99 12.59
CA ALA A 140 30.57 -16.39 13.73
C ALA A 140 29.23 -16.99 13.31
N ALA A 141 28.61 -16.47 12.24
CA ALA A 141 27.37 -17.01 11.69
C ALA A 141 27.55 -18.43 11.15
N ASN A 142 28.71 -18.74 10.54
CA ASN A 142 29.00 -20.07 10.01
C ASN A 142 28.93 -21.18 11.08
N ASP A 143 29.19 -20.89 12.35
CA ASP A 143 29.09 -21.89 13.41
C ASP A 143 27.63 -22.33 13.66
N MET A 144 26.67 -21.48 13.33
CA MET A 144 25.24 -21.65 13.63
C MET A 144 24.36 -21.83 12.39
N PHE A 145 24.83 -21.41 11.22
CA PHE A 145 24.04 -21.34 10.00
C PHE A 145 24.78 -21.92 8.80
N GLU A 146 24.04 -22.51 7.87
CA GLU A 146 24.47 -22.63 6.49
C GLU A 146 23.98 -21.40 5.72
N MET A 147 24.90 -20.71 5.05
CA MET A 147 24.65 -19.38 4.49
C MET A 147 24.43 -19.42 2.97
N TYR A 148 23.50 -18.58 2.53
CA TYR A 148 23.19 -18.29 1.13
C TYR A 148 23.42 -16.80 0.86
N ILE A 149 23.98 -16.49 -0.31
CA ILE A 149 23.86 -15.14 -0.89
C ILE A 149 22.60 -15.12 -1.75
N TYR A 150 21.74 -14.11 -1.55
CA TYR A 150 20.62 -13.82 -2.43
C TYR A 150 20.60 -12.34 -2.77
N THR A 151 21.12 -11.98 -3.96
CA THR A 151 21.21 -10.59 -4.43
C THR A 151 20.37 -10.35 -5.70
N ARG A 152 20.04 -9.08 -5.93
CA ARG A 152 19.44 -8.58 -7.19
C ARG A 152 20.47 -8.17 -8.24
N ALA A 153 21.75 -8.28 -7.90
CA ALA A 153 22.84 -8.02 -8.84
C ALA A 153 22.97 -9.16 -9.87
N CYS A 154 23.74 -8.89 -10.93
CA CYS A 154 24.12 -9.92 -11.90
C CYS A 154 25.13 -10.90 -11.28
N ARG A 155 25.21 -12.09 -11.87
CA ARG A 155 26.04 -13.19 -11.38
C ARG A 155 27.53 -12.85 -11.35
N VAL A 156 28.02 -12.10 -12.34
CA VAL A 156 29.43 -11.67 -12.40
C VAL A 156 29.80 -10.83 -11.18
N TYR A 157 28.97 -9.84 -10.83
CA TYR A 157 29.20 -9.00 -9.66
C TYR A 157 29.11 -9.82 -8.36
N ALA A 158 28.06 -10.64 -8.23
CA ALA A 158 27.85 -11.45 -7.03
C ALA A 158 29.02 -12.41 -6.76
N LEU A 159 29.58 -13.04 -7.80
CA LEU A 159 30.75 -13.91 -7.67
C LEU A 159 32.02 -13.17 -7.27
N LYS A 160 32.26 -11.96 -7.81
CA LYS A 160 33.39 -11.11 -7.37
C LYS A 160 33.26 -10.73 -5.90
N VAL A 161 32.08 -10.30 -5.47
CA VAL A 161 31.81 -9.99 -4.05
C VAL A 161 31.94 -11.24 -3.17
N ALA A 162 31.43 -12.39 -3.61
CA ALA A 162 31.52 -13.62 -2.85
C ALA A 162 32.98 -14.03 -2.61
N ARG A 163 33.86 -13.92 -3.61
CA ARG A 163 35.31 -14.18 -3.45
C ARG A 163 35.98 -13.20 -2.47
N LEU A 164 35.48 -11.97 -2.39
CA LEU A 164 35.98 -10.98 -1.44
C LEU A 164 35.57 -11.31 0.01
N LEU A 165 34.34 -11.78 0.19
CA LEU A 165 33.77 -12.14 1.50
C LEU A 165 34.21 -13.53 1.97
N ASP A 166 34.46 -14.44 1.04
CA ASP A 166 34.71 -15.87 1.23
C ASP A 166 35.81 -16.37 0.28
N PRO A 167 37.08 -15.94 0.48
CA PRO A 167 38.16 -16.25 -0.45
C PRO A 167 38.49 -17.74 -0.51
N ASP A 168 38.33 -18.46 0.60
CA ASP A 168 38.61 -19.88 0.72
C ASP A 168 37.39 -20.75 0.34
N GLY A 169 36.21 -20.15 0.16
CA GLY A 169 34.97 -20.84 -0.16
C GLY A 169 34.36 -21.60 1.02
N ASP A 170 34.62 -21.20 2.26
CA ASP A 170 34.13 -21.86 3.46
C ASP A 170 32.63 -21.62 3.72
N TYR A 171 32.08 -20.50 3.22
CA TYR A 171 30.77 -20.00 3.63
C TYR A 171 29.67 -20.21 2.60
N PHE A 172 29.92 -19.88 1.33
CA PHE A 172 28.86 -19.80 0.31
C PHE A 172 28.98 -20.90 -0.74
N LEU A 173 30.20 -21.23 -1.19
CA LEU A 173 30.43 -22.18 -2.28
C LEU A 173 29.50 -21.91 -3.49
N SER A 174 28.57 -22.83 -3.77
CA SER A 174 27.59 -22.75 -4.85
C SER A 174 26.26 -22.09 -4.45
N ARG A 175 26.07 -21.70 -3.18
CA ARG A 175 24.83 -21.13 -2.62
C ARG A 175 24.69 -19.63 -2.89
N ILE A 176 24.77 -19.24 -4.16
CA ILE A 176 24.68 -17.85 -4.61
C ILE A 176 23.54 -17.75 -5.62
N ILE A 177 22.46 -17.09 -5.20
CA ILE A 177 21.26 -16.80 -5.98
C ILE A 177 21.33 -15.33 -6.39
N THR A 178 21.16 -15.07 -7.69
CA THR A 178 21.30 -13.74 -8.27
C THR A 178 20.07 -13.42 -9.12
N ARG A 179 20.04 -12.24 -9.74
CA ARG A 179 18.95 -11.89 -10.66
C ARG A 179 18.90 -12.80 -11.88
N ASP A 180 20.04 -13.36 -12.29
CA ASP A 180 20.17 -14.09 -13.55
C ASP A 180 19.49 -15.47 -13.48
N GLU A 181 19.35 -16.07 -12.28
CA GLU A 181 18.61 -17.31 -12.07
C GLU A 181 17.08 -17.13 -12.05
N ARG A 182 16.57 -15.89 -11.99
CA ARG A 182 15.13 -15.59 -12.02
C ARG A 182 14.78 -14.40 -12.93
N PRO A 183 14.93 -14.55 -14.26
CA PRO A 183 14.59 -13.50 -15.20
C PRO A 183 13.10 -13.14 -15.12
N GLY A 184 12.79 -11.83 -15.04
CA GLY A 184 11.41 -11.31 -14.99
C GLY A 184 10.74 -11.35 -13.62
N CYS A 185 11.38 -11.86 -12.57
CA CYS A 185 10.88 -11.75 -11.21
C CYS A 185 11.56 -10.57 -10.52
N ASP A 186 10.81 -9.58 -10.03
CA ASP A 186 11.36 -8.40 -9.35
C ASP A 186 11.48 -8.51 -7.82
N LYS A 187 11.00 -9.62 -7.25
CA LYS A 187 10.99 -9.90 -5.82
C LYS A 187 11.78 -11.17 -5.51
N LYS A 188 12.22 -11.31 -4.26
CA LYS A 188 12.89 -12.50 -3.74
C LYS A 188 11.88 -13.41 -3.03
N CYS A 189 12.10 -14.72 -3.10
CA CYS A 189 11.38 -15.71 -2.31
C CYS A 189 12.24 -16.94 -2.04
N LEU A 190 11.79 -17.83 -1.16
CA LEU A 190 12.61 -18.93 -0.65
C LEU A 190 12.60 -20.18 -1.53
N ASP A 191 12.00 -20.17 -2.73
CA ASP A 191 11.85 -21.42 -3.49
C ASP A 191 13.21 -22.03 -3.89
N GLU A 192 14.23 -21.21 -4.15
CA GLU A 192 15.59 -21.66 -4.48
C GLU A 192 16.47 -21.98 -3.27
N VAL A 193 15.96 -21.76 -2.07
CA VAL A 193 16.69 -22.07 -0.84
C VAL A 193 16.36 -23.51 -0.45
N LEU A 194 17.39 -24.35 -0.38
CA LEU A 194 17.21 -25.76 -0.07
C LEU A 194 17.06 -25.96 1.43
N GLY A 195 15.82 -25.93 1.91
CA GLY A 195 15.42 -26.25 3.27
C GLY A 195 13.99 -25.80 3.56
N HIS A 196 13.45 -26.22 4.69
CA HIS A 196 12.11 -25.79 5.11
C HIS A 196 12.13 -24.35 5.65
N GLU A 197 11.09 -23.58 5.35
CA GLU A 197 11.03 -22.16 5.73
C GLU A 197 11.08 -21.94 7.25
N ASN A 198 10.65 -22.90 8.06
CA ASN A 198 10.69 -22.82 9.53
C ASN A 198 12.12 -22.78 10.10
N VAL A 199 13.14 -23.15 9.32
CA VAL A 199 14.56 -23.08 9.73
C VAL A 199 15.36 -22.00 9.00
N VAL A 200 14.71 -21.20 8.16
CA VAL A 200 15.36 -20.14 7.36
C VAL A 200 15.17 -18.78 8.03
N LEU A 201 16.25 -18.02 8.16
CA LEU A 201 16.24 -16.59 8.50
C LEU A 201 16.84 -15.78 7.35
N ILE A 202 16.36 -14.56 7.17
CA ILE A 202 16.78 -13.66 6.09
C ILE A 202 17.32 -12.37 6.72
N VAL A 203 18.48 -11.89 6.28
CA VAL A 203 18.98 -10.55 6.61
C VAL A 203 19.08 -9.76 5.32
N ASP A 204 18.29 -8.69 5.24
CA ASP A 204 18.15 -7.84 4.06
C ASP A 204 17.74 -6.44 4.53
N ASP A 205 18.26 -5.38 3.92
CA ASP A 205 17.91 -4.00 4.25
C ASP A 205 16.52 -3.59 3.72
N ASN A 206 16.02 -4.34 2.73
CA ASN A 206 14.83 -3.98 1.98
C ASN A 206 13.72 -5.00 2.18
N ARG A 207 12.88 -4.72 3.19
CA ARG A 207 11.62 -5.44 3.46
C ARG A 207 10.79 -5.72 2.22
N ASN A 208 10.71 -4.79 1.27
CA ASN A 208 9.83 -4.90 0.11
C ASN A 208 10.30 -5.94 -0.91
N MET A 209 11.52 -6.48 -0.78
CA MET A 209 12.01 -7.56 -1.61
C MET A 209 11.41 -8.92 -1.24
N TRP A 210 10.83 -9.08 -0.04
CA TRP A 210 10.40 -10.39 0.50
C TRP A 210 8.90 -10.45 0.81
N PRO A 211 7.98 -10.17 -0.13
CA PRO A 211 6.54 -10.04 0.18
C PRO A 211 5.94 -11.28 0.84
N LYS A 212 6.39 -12.49 0.46
CA LYS A 212 5.86 -13.76 0.99
C LYS A 212 6.50 -14.22 2.31
N HIS A 213 7.72 -13.78 2.62
CA HIS A 213 8.54 -14.34 3.73
C HIS A 213 8.91 -13.30 4.79
N GLN A 214 8.02 -12.35 5.05
CA GLN A 214 8.22 -11.30 6.06
C GLN A 214 8.47 -11.84 7.47
N ALA A 215 7.89 -12.99 7.80
CA ALA A 215 8.09 -13.65 9.10
C ALA A 215 9.51 -14.21 9.28
N ASN A 216 10.26 -14.41 8.19
CA ASN A 216 11.64 -14.88 8.19
C ASN A 216 12.65 -13.73 8.21
N LEU A 217 12.20 -12.50 7.94
CA LEU A 217 13.06 -11.36 7.68
C LEU A 217 13.50 -10.63 8.95
N ILE A 218 14.81 -10.44 9.06
CA ILE A 218 15.50 -9.53 9.97
C ILE A 218 15.90 -8.31 9.14
N ASN A 219 15.08 -7.25 9.19
CA ASN A 219 15.33 -6.02 8.44
C ASN A 219 16.50 -5.26 9.07
N ILE A 220 17.61 -5.14 8.36
CA ILE A 220 18.78 -4.40 8.84
C ILE A 220 18.72 -2.94 8.36
N GLN A 221 19.34 -2.02 9.11
CA GLN A 221 19.53 -0.66 8.61
C GLN A 221 20.39 -0.68 7.35
N LYS A 222 20.00 0.12 6.34
CA LYS A 222 20.80 0.32 5.12
C LYS A 222 22.20 0.82 5.43
N TYR A 223 23.19 0.23 4.78
CA TYR A 223 24.57 0.71 4.80
C TYR A 223 24.76 1.79 3.73
N GLU A 224 24.87 3.04 4.17
CA GLU A 224 25.00 4.22 3.32
C GLU A 224 26.35 4.90 3.59
N TYR A 225 27.41 4.27 3.11
CA TYR A 225 28.78 4.78 3.19
C TYR A 225 29.03 5.92 2.20
N PHE A 226 28.65 5.72 0.93
CA PHE A 226 28.82 6.69 -0.15
C PHE A 226 27.68 7.69 -0.22
N ALA A 227 27.94 8.82 -0.88
CA ALA A 227 26.99 9.91 -0.94
C ALA A 227 25.83 9.65 -1.88
N SER A 228 24.62 9.73 -1.33
CA SER A 228 23.39 9.56 -2.06
C SER A 228 22.95 10.89 -2.68
N SER A 229 22.81 10.93 -4.01
CA SER A 229 22.21 12.07 -4.70
C SER A 229 20.75 12.28 -4.30
N TYR A 230 20.05 11.20 -3.91
CA TYR A 230 18.69 11.26 -3.42
C TYR A 230 18.61 12.01 -2.08
N TRP A 231 19.50 11.69 -1.12
CA TRP A 231 19.50 12.36 0.19
C TRP A 231 19.97 13.81 0.12
N ARG A 232 20.96 14.11 -0.73
CA ARG A 232 21.39 15.50 -0.94
C ARG A 232 20.31 16.39 -1.56
N ALA A 233 19.48 15.86 -2.44
CA ALA A 233 18.35 16.61 -2.99
C ALA A 233 17.27 16.94 -1.93
N ARG A 234 17.30 16.28 -0.77
CA ARG A 234 16.34 16.46 0.33
C ARG A 234 16.91 17.27 1.50
N ASP A 235 18.17 17.08 1.87
CA ASP A 235 18.85 17.91 2.89
C ASP A 235 20.24 18.29 2.37
N ASP A 236 20.43 19.58 2.08
CA ASP A 236 21.74 20.13 1.68
C ASP A 236 22.81 19.93 2.78
N ARG A 237 22.42 19.65 4.03
CA ARG A 237 23.34 19.32 5.13
C ARG A 237 23.63 17.83 5.24
N TYR A 238 22.95 16.98 4.46
CA TYR A 238 23.23 15.56 4.44
C TYR A 238 24.68 15.33 4.02
N LYS A 239 25.39 14.57 4.84
CA LYS A 239 26.72 14.06 4.52
C LYS A 239 26.74 12.55 4.76
N SER A 240 27.26 11.81 3.79
CA SER A 240 27.51 10.37 3.90
C SER A 240 28.55 10.05 4.97
N LEU A 241 28.71 8.77 5.30
CA LEU A 241 29.77 8.34 6.21
C LEU A 241 31.16 8.68 5.64
N ALA A 242 31.33 8.49 4.33
CA ALA A 242 32.56 8.84 3.61
C ALA A 242 32.88 10.34 3.68
N GLU A 243 31.90 11.23 3.48
CA GLU A 243 32.09 12.68 3.58
C GLU A 243 32.40 13.13 5.02
N LYS A 244 31.81 12.45 6.00
CA LYS A 244 32.09 12.66 7.43
C LYS A 244 33.41 12.03 7.87
N LYS A 245 34.05 11.22 7.03
CA LYS A 245 35.27 10.44 7.33
C LYS A 245 35.10 9.56 8.58
N ILE A 246 33.92 8.96 8.72
CA ILE A 246 33.58 7.99 9.77
C ILE A 246 33.01 6.73 9.12
N ASP A 247 32.78 5.69 9.93
CA ASP A 247 32.09 4.46 9.50
C ASP A 247 31.23 3.93 10.66
N GLU A 248 30.46 2.88 10.41
CA GLU A 248 29.72 2.18 11.46
C GLU A 248 30.67 1.52 12.48
N SER A 249 30.18 1.30 13.70
CA SER A 249 30.96 0.66 14.75
C SER A 249 31.11 -0.85 14.52
N GLU A 250 32.33 -1.38 14.58
CA GLU A 250 32.54 -2.83 14.52
C GLU A 250 32.00 -3.59 15.74
N THR A 251 31.86 -2.93 16.89
CA THR A 251 31.48 -3.60 18.15
C THR A 251 30.01 -3.44 18.52
N ASN A 252 29.39 -2.33 18.13
CA ASN A 252 28.00 -2.00 18.45
C ASN A 252 27.19 -1.59 17.22
N GLY A 253 27.72 -1.77 16.01
CA GLY A 253 27.04 -1.44 14.76
C GLY A 253 25.97 -2.46 14.36
N PRO A 254 25.28 -2.22 13.24
CA PRO A 254 24.14 -3.03 12.80
C PRO A 254 24.44 -4.53 12.67
N LEU A 255 25.55 -4.92 12.01
CA LEU A 255 25.89 -6.35 11.87
C LEU A 255 26.19 -7.03 13.21
N ALA A 256 26.86 -6.34 14.14
CA ALA A 256 27.12 -6.88 15.48
C ALA A 256 25.80 -7.12 16.26
N ARG A 257 24.82 -6.22 16.12
CA ARG A 257 23.48 -6.37 16.73
C ARG A 257 22.70 -7.52 16.09
N ILE A 258 22.72 -7.63 14.76
CA ILE A 258 22.07 -8.75 14.05
C ILE A 258 22.68 -10.09 14.46
N LEU A 259 24.01 -10.16 14.65
CA LEU A 259 24.65 -11.38 15.14
C LEU A 259 24.13 -11.79 16.53
N ASP A 260 23.96 -10.84 17.47
CA ASP A 260 23.37 -11.12 18.79
C ASP A 260 21.94 -11.68 18.66
N VAL A 261 21.13 -11.09 17.78
CA VAL A 261 19.77 -11.59 17.49
C VAL A 261 19.82 -13.02 16.93
N LEU A 262 20.67 -13.29 15.94
CA LEU A 262 20.83 -14.63 15.36
C LEU A 262 21.29 -15.66 16.39
N GLN A 263 22.25 -15.30 17.26
CA GLN A 263 22.72 -16.15 18.35
C GLN A 263 21.60 -16.48 19.35
N ARG A 264 20.77 -15.48 19.69
CA ARG A 264 19.62 -15.67 20.59
C ARG A 264 18.55 -16.56 19.95
N ILE A 265 18.25 -16.37 18.68
CA ILE A 265 17.31 -17.24 17.94
C ILE A 265 17.81 -18.67 17.93
N HIS A 266 19.08 -18.88 17.58
CA HIS A 266 19.69 -20.21 17.56
C HIS A 266 19.63 -20.89 18.93
N LYS A 267 20.03 -20.18 19.99
CA LYS A 267 19.97 -20.67 21.38
C LYS A 267 18.56 -21.05 21.81
N LEU A 268 17.55 -20.23 21.47
CA LEU A 268 16.15 -20.52 21.76
C LEU A 268 15.66 -21.73 20.96
N PHE A 269 15.95 -21.77 19.66
CA PHE A 269 15.53 -22.84 18.77
C PHE A 269 16.06 -24.20 19.22
N PHE A 270 17.33 -24.29 19.63
CA PHE A 270 17.95 -25.53 20.11
C PHE A 270 17.89 -25.71 21.64
N HIS A 271 17.07 -24.93 22.34
CA HIS A 271 17.01 -25.00 23.80
C HIS A 271 16.49 -26.38 24.25
N PRO A 272 17.15 -27.05 25.23
CA PRO A 272 16.81 -28.41 25.62
C PRO A 272 15.49 -28.53 26.38
N LYS A 273 15.03 -27.46 27.06
CA LYS A 273 13.74 -27.46 27.78
C LYS A 273 12.51 -27.38 26.86
N LEU A 274 12.69 -27.18 25.55
CA LEU A 274 11.57 -27.25 24.61
C LEU A 274 11.28 -28.73 24.33
N GLU A 275 10.20 -29.28 24.87
CA GLU A 275 9.82 -30.69 24.71
C GLU A 275 9.14 -30.96 23.35
N VAL A 276 9.68 -30.35 22.30
CA VAL A 276 9.18 -30.45 20.91
C VAL A 276 10.32 -30.90 20.02
N ASP A 277 10.02 -31.84 19.12
CA ASP A 277 10.96 -32.32 18.12
C ASP A 277 11.53 -31.17 17.28
N LEU A 278 12.84 -31.21 17.00
CA LEU A 278 13.55 -30.16 16.27
C LEU A 278 12.93 -29.87 14.91
N ALA A 279 12.47 -30.91 14.20
CA ALA A 279 11.81 -30.78 12.89
C ALA A 279 10.51 -29.96 12.94
N ARG A 280 9.90 -29.84 14.13
CA ARG A 280 8.63 -29.13 14.36
C ARG A 280 8.80 -27.74 14.97
N ARG A 281 10.03 -27.33 15.28
CA ARG A 281 10.30 -25.99 15.80
C ARG A 281 10.32 -24.98 14.66
N ASP A 282 10.11 -23.71 15.00
CA ASP A 282 10.06 -22.63 14.01
C ASP A 282 10.87 -21.42 14.49
N ALA A 283 11.93 -21.09 13.75
CA ALA A 283 12.81 -19.96 14.03
C ALA A 283 12.08 -18.62 13.96
N ARG A 284 10.99 -18.53 13.19
CA ARG A 284 10.14 -17.33 13.06
C ARG A 284 9.44 -17.00 14.37
N LEU A 285 9.06 -18.02 15.15
CA LEU A 285 8.47 -17.83 16.48
C LEU A 285 9.49 -17.25 17.46
N ALA A 286 10.73 -17.75 17.44
CA ALA A 286 11.82 -17.21 18.26
C ALA A 286 12.13 -15.76 17.88
N LEU A 287 12.20 -15.45 16.58
CA LEU A 287 12.38 -14.08 16.07
C LEU A 287 11.25 -13.15 16.56
N LYS A 288 9.98 -13.57 16.39
CA LYS A 288 8.80 -12.81 16.85
C LYS A 288 8.87 -12.51 18.34
N LEU A 289 9.21 -13.50 19.18
CA LEU A 289 9.31 -13.32 20.62
C LEU A 289 10.46 -12.39 21.03
N ILE A 290 11.59 -12.43 20.33
CA ILE A 290 12.69 -11.49 20.55
C ILE A 290 12.22 -10.06 20.22
N ARG A 291 11.52 -9.87 19.10
CA ARG A 291 10.96 -8.56 18.71
C ARG A 291 10.00 -7.99 19.75
N LEU A 292 9.06 -8.80 20.25
CA LEU A 292 8.06 -8.38 21.25
C LEU A 292 8.68 -7.90 22.57
N LYS A 293 9.97 -8.17 22.83
CA LYS A 293 10.66 -7.67 24.03
C LYS A 293 11.33 -6.32 23.82
N VAL A 294 11.41 -5.81 22.59
CA VAL A 294 12.13 -4.57 22.28
C VAL A 294 11.44 -3.37 22.92
N LEU A 295 10.15 -3.17 22.65
CA LEU A 295 9.32 -2.12 23.23
C LEU A 295 8.29 -2.68 24.23
N GLY A 296 8.51 -3.90 24.72
CA GLY A 296 7.66 -4.53 25.72
C GLY A 296 7.45 -3.66 26.95
N GLY A 297 6.18 -3.36 27.27
CA GLY A 297 5.79 -2.50 28.38
C GLY A 297 5.71 -1.00 28.04
N CYS A 298 6.01 -0.61 26.80
CA CYS A 298 5.69 0.73 26.31
C CYS A 298 4.22 0.81 25.91
N VAL A 299 3.56 1.89 26.30
CA VAL A 299 2.25 2.31 25.80
C VAL A 299 2.43 3.57 24.95
N LEU A 300 2.11 3.50 23.66
CA LEU A 300 2.34 4.58 22.69
C LEU A 300 1.03 5.23 22.26
N PHE A 301 1.02 6.55 22.24
CA PHE A 301 -0.03 7.37 21.63
C PHE A 301 0.56 8.14 20.44
N PHE A 302 -0.10 8.13 19.29
CA PHE A 302 0.34 8.84 18.08
C PHE A 302 -0.43 10.16 17.94
N SER A 303 0.25 11.29 18.09
CA SER A 303 -0.39 12.61 18.07
C SER A 303 -0.39 13.18 16.66
N GLU A 304 -1.56 13.25 16.03
CA GLU A 304 -1.80 13.84 14.69
C GLU A 304 -0.89 13.33 13.55
N LEU A 305 -0.28 12.17 13.74
CA LEU A 305 0.67 11.56 12.82
C LEU A 305 -0.01 10.64 11.80
N ILE A 306 -1.04 9.90 12.25
CA ILE A 306 -1.73 8.88 11.47
C ILE A 306 -3.05 9.47 10.98
N SER A 307 -3.27 9.48 9.66
CA SER A 307 -4.58 9.76 9.06
C SER A 307 -5.33 8.43 8.84
N GLY A 308 -6.58 8.33 9.28
CA GLY A 308 -7.40 7.11 9.13
C GLY A 308 -7.24 6.08 10.28
N PRO A 309 -7.64 4.81 10.07
CA PRO A 309 -7.58 3.75 11.09
C PRO A 309 -6.14 3.51 11.58
N PRO A 310 -5.85 3.69 12.88
CA PRO A 310 -4.50 3.50 13.41
C PRO A 310 -3.96 2.08 13.25
N GLU A 311 -4.83 1.06 13.26
CA GLU A 311 -4.43 -0.35 13.08
C GLU A 311 -3.90 -0.62 11.66
N GLU A 312 -4.24 0.24 10.69
CA GLU A 312 -3.77 0.15 9.31
C GLU A 312 -2.50 0.97 9.07
N SER A 313 -2.00 1.71 10.07
CA SER A 313 -0.75 2.45 9.95
C SER A 313 0.45 1.51 10.02
N HIS A 314 1.40 1.74 9.10
CA HIS A 314 2.64 1.00 9.08
C HIS A 314 3.43 1.15 10.39
N ILE A 315 3.55 2.38 10.90
CA ILE A 315 4.34 2.66 12.09
C ILE A 315 3.68 2.15 13.36
N TRP A 316 2.34 2.12 13.40
CA TRP A 316 1.58 1.45 14.45
C TRP A 316 1.89 -0.05 14.48
N GLY A 317 1.76 -0.72 13.33
CA GLY A 317 2.07 -2.14 13.22
C GLY A 317 3.52 -2.47 13.59
N MET A 318 4.49 -1.62 13.20
CA MET A 318 5.88 -1.78 13.63
C MET A 318 6.04 -1.70 15.16
N ALA A 319 5.36 -0.78 15.82
CA ALA A 319 5.41 -0.66 17.28
C ALA A 319 4.82 -1.90 17.98
N GLU A 320 3.70 -2.42 17.49
CA GLU A 320 3.09 -3.64 18.02
C GLU A 320 3.95 -4.89 17.77
N GLU A 321 4.58 -5.00 16.59
CA GLU A 321 5.55 -6.07 16.29
C GLU A 321 6.73 -6.05 17.29
N LEU A 322 7.10 -4.86 17.80
CA LEU A 322 8.11 -4.68 18.85
C LEU A 322 7.58 -4.87 20.27
N GLY A 323 6.29 -5.16 20.43
CA GLY A 323 5.63 -5.45 21.70
C GLY A 323 5.17 -4.23 22.49
N ALA A 324 5.10 -3.07 21.85
CA ALA A 324 4.41 -1.92 22.43
C ALA A 324 2.88 -2.12 22.39
N MET A 325 2.18 -1.53 23.34
CA MET A 325 0.72 -1.38 23.29
C MET A 325 0.41 0.00 22.72
N CYS A 326 -0.29 0.06 21.59
CA CYS A 326 -0.67 1.31 20.98
C CYS A 326 -2.09 1.72 21.42
N THR A 327 -2.35 3.02 21.56
CA THR A 327 -3.65 3.56 21.99
C THR A 327 -4.01 4.81 21.21
N VAL A 328 -5.31 4.98 20.95
CA VAL A 328 -5.90 6.16 20.30
C VAL A 328 -6.38 7.21 21.32
N GLU A 329 -6.35 6.88 22.60
CA GLU A 329 -6.74 7.78 23.70
C GLU A 329 -5.55 8.11 24.60
N LEU A 330 -5.45 9.38 24.98
CA LEU A 330 -4.53 9.84 26.01
C LEU A 330 -5.01 9.38 27.39
N GLY A 331 -4.09 8.84 28.18
CA GLY A 331 -4.43 8.31 29.51
C GLY A 331 -3.19 8.10 30.38
N PRO A 332 -3.39 7.82 31.69
CA PRO A 332 -2.29 7.67 32.64
C PRO A 332 -1.32 6.53 32.28
N ALA A 333 -1.83 5.51 31.57
CA ALA A 333 -1.05 4.37 31.08
C ALA A 333 -0.07 4.75 29.96
N VAL A 334 -0.32 5.82 29.20
CA VAL A 334 0.56 6.26 28.11
C VAL A 334 1.95 6.55 28.65
N THR A 335 2.96 5.97 27.99
CA THR A 335 4.38 6.12 28.35
C THR A 335 5.11 7.04 27.37
N HIS A 336 4.75 6.99 26.09
CA HIS A 336 5.33 7.79 25.04
C HIS A 336 4.24 8.41 24.17
N VAL A 337 4.45 9.66 23.79
CA VAL A 337 3.74 10.32 22.70
C VAL A 337 4.67 10.40 21.50
N VAL A 338 4.20 9.86 20.38
CA VAL A 338 4.91 9.81 19.12
C VAL A 338 4.36 10.92 18.23
N THR A 339 5.20 11.89 17.88
CA THR A 339 4.79 13.03 17.06
C THR A 339 5.97 13.67 16.35
N VAL A 340 5.70 14.25 15.20
CA VAL A 340 6.61 15.20 14.55
C VAL A 340 6.37 16.62 15.05
N ASP A 341 5.15 16.95 15.46
CA ASP A 341 4.74 18.29 15.86
C ASP A 341 4.60 18.43 17.39
N ILE A 342 5.37 19.36 17.94
CA ILE A 342 5.45 19.68 19.37
C ILE A 342 4.31 20.59 19.84
N GLU A 343 3.58 21.23 18.93
CA GLU A 343 2.47 22.12 19.24
C GLU A 343 1.17 21.36 19.50
N THR A 344 1.10 20.08 19.13
CA THR A 344 -0.10 19.22 19.28
C THR A 344 -0.52 19.04 20.74
N GLU A 345 -1.81 18.81 20.96
CA GLU A 345 -2.37 18.58 22.31
C GLU A 345 -1.67 17.40 23.02
N GLY A 346 -1.37 16.32 22.27
CA GLY A 346 -0.63 15.18 22.79
C GLY A 346 0.79 15.52 23.23
N ALA A 347 1.48 16.40 22.50
CA ALA A 347 2.83 16.84 22.86
C ALA A 347 2.82 17.68 24.15
N GLN A 348 1.89 18.64 24.25
CA GLN A 348 1.72 19.47 25.45
C GLN A 348 1.36 18.60 26.68
N TRP A 349 0.47 17.61 26.49
CA TRP A 349 0.11 16.65 27.52
C TRP A 349 1.32 15.83 27.98
N ALA A 350 2.15 15.35 27.04
CA ALA A 350 3.34 14.57 27.37
C ALA A 350 4.32 15.38 28.23
N GLU A 351 4.56 16.65 27.88
CA GLU A 351 5.42 17.55 28.64
C GLU A 351 4.85 17.79 30.05
N GLN A 352 3.57 18.14 30.15
CA GLN A 352 2.90 18.38 31.43
C GLN A 352 2.95 17.15 32.35
N LYS A 353 2.76 15.95 31.80
CA LYS A 353 2.76 14.67 32.54
C LYS A 353 4.13 14.01 32.63
N LYS A 354 5.18 14.66 32.12
CA LYS A 354 6.57 14.15 32.09
C LYS A 354 6.68 12.77 31.46
N LYS A 355 5.95 12.55 30.36
CA LYS A 355 6.03 11.36 29.51
C LYS A 355 7.08 11.56 28.42
N PHE A 356 7.51 10.48 27.78
CA PHE A 356 8.48 10.59 26.68
C PHE A 356 7.80 11.18 25.44
N LEU A 357 8.43 12.19 24.84
CA LEU A 357 8.02 12.77 23.57
C LEU A 357 9.06 12.40 22.51
N VAL A 358 8.69 11.55 21.56
CA VAL A 358 9.64 10.94 20.62
C VAL A 358 9.22 11.12 19.17
N HIS A 359 10.22 11.28 18.31
CA HIS A 359 10.02 11.27 16.86
C HIS A 359 9.70 9.86 16.34
N PRO A 360 8.84 9.69 15.31
CA PRO A 360 8.54 8.41 14.65
C PRO A 360 9.75 7.52 14.32
N THR A 361 10.87 8.13 13.94
CA THR A 361 12.12 7.42 13.62
C THR A 361 12.70 6.65 14.81
N TRP A 362 12.29 6.93 16.04
CA TRP A 362 12.63 6.12 17.22
C TRP A 362 12.11 4.68 17.10
N ILE A 363 10.87 4.51 16.65
CA ILE A 363 10.26 3.18 16.43
C ILE A 363 11.03 2.46 15.32
N GLN A 364 11.33 3.17 14.22
CA GLN A 364 12.06 2.60 13.09
C GLN A 364 13.51 2.21 13.47
N ALA A 365 14.18 3.05 14.25
CA ALA A 365 15.52 2.75 14.76
C ALA A 365 15.49 1.52 15.66
N ALA A 366 14.52 1.44 16.59
CA ALA A 366 14.34 0.28 17.47
C ALA A 366 14.02 -1.00 16.68
N TYR A 367 13.22 -0.88 15.62
CA TYR A 367 12.87 -1.98 14.73
C TYR A 367 14.11 -2.54 14.00
N ASN A 368 14.94 -1.68 13.44
CA ASN A 368 16.13 -2.08 12.69
C ASN A 368 17.28 -2.54 13.60
N SER A 369 17.36 -2.01 14.83
CA SER A 369 18.42 -2.36 15.78
C SER A 369 18.10 -3.54 16.69
N PHE A 370 16.82 -3.98 16.73
CA PHE A 370 16.31 -4.98 17.67
C PHE A 370 16.56 -4.59 19.13
N GLN A 371 16.60 -3.29 19.43
CA GLN A 371 16.84 -2.76 20.76
C GLN A 371 16.05 -1.47 20.97
N ARG A 372 15.53 -1.25 22.19
CA ARG A 372 14.99 0.06 22.57
C ARG A 372 16.11 1.09 22.57
N GLU A 373 16.07 1.99 21.60
CA GLU A 373 17.01 3.09 21.53
C GLU A 373 16.69 4.15 22.60
N PRO A 374 17.69 4.88 23.10
CA PRO A 374 17.45 5.96 24.06
C PRO A 374 16.54 7.04 23.45
N GLU A 375 15.45 7.38 24.13
CA GLU A 375 14.44 8.33 23.66
C GLU A 375 15.05 9.72 23.39
N GLY A 376 16.04 10.12 24.20
CA GLY A 376 16.74 11.40 24.07
C GLY A 376 17.57 11.55 22.79
N ASN A 377 17.83 10.47 22.05
CA ASN A 377 18.46 10.53 20.72
C ASN A 377 17.46 10.88 19.60
N PHE A 378 16.16 10.81 19.91
CA PHE A 378 15.06 11.03 18.98
C PHE A 378 14.06 12.07 19.52
N PRO A 379 14.53 13.25 20.00
CA PRO A 379 13.62 14.24 20.53
C PRO A 379 12.77 14.84 19.39
N SER A 380 11.47 14.99 19.60
CA SER A 380 10.64 15.83 18.72
C SER A 380 11.03 17.32 18.83
N HIS A 381 11.68 17.69 19.94
CA HIS A 381 12.32 18.99 20.14
C HIS A 381 13.72 19.04 19.47
N GLN A 382 13.78 19.35 18.18
CA GLN A 382 14.98 20.02 17.66
C GLN A 382 14.71 21.52 17.66
N GLN A 383 15.12 22.20 18.73
CA GLN A 383 15.15 23.66 18.78
C GLN A 383 15.95 24.16 17.55
N ASN A 384 15.29 24.88 16.63
CA ASN A 384 15.76 25.39 15.33
C ASN A 384 15.53 24.53 14.06
N ILE A 385 14.56 23.61 14.06
CA ILE A 385 13.97 23.18 12.77
C ILE A 385 13.02 24.29 12.30
N LYS A 386 13.39 25.00 11.22
CA LYS A 386 12.45 25.91 10.51
C LYS A 386 11.20 25.12 10.13
N ARG A 387 9.98 25.67 10.28
CA ARG A 387 8.69 25.01 9.94
C ARG A 387 8.73 24.15 8.66
N ARG A 388 9.37 24.67 7.60
CA ARG A 388 9.60 23.96 6.34
C ARG A 388 10.22 22.55 6.47
N LYS A 389 11.16 22.36 7.41
CA LYS A 389 11.77 21.05 7.67
C LYS A 389 10.86 20.11 8.45
N LEU A 390 9.97 20.66 9.31
CA LEU A 390 8.95 19.86 10.00
C LEU A 390 7.94 19.30 8.98
N ASP A 391 7.53 20.13 8.02
CA ASP A 391 6.67 19.72 6.91
C ASP A 391 7.35 18.64 6.04
N GLU A 392 8.65 18.78 5.76
CA GLU A 392 9.43 17.77 5.04
C GLU A 392 9.48 16.42 5.78
N TYR A 393 9.71 16.39 7.10
CA TYR A 393 9.71 15.16 7.89
C TYR A 393 8.32 14.52 7.95
N ARG A 394 7.28 15.33 8.12
CA ARG A 394 5.89 14.86 8.08
C ARG A 394 5.58 14.21 6.73
N ASN A 395 6.01 14.83 5.64
CA ASN A 395 5.87 14.28 4.29
C ASN A 395 6.63 12.96 4.11
N ASP A 396 7.79 12.78 4.74
CA ASP A 396 8.52 11.51 4.69
C ASP A 396 7.77 10.38 5.42
N VAL A 397 7.15 10.65 6.57
CA VAL A 397 6.31 9.66 7.28
C VAL A 397 5.07 9.33 6.45
N ILE A 398 4.35 10.33 5.95
CA ILE A 398 3.19 10.15 5.07
C ILE A 398 3.58 9.33 3.83
N LYS A 399 4.73 9.63 3.22
CA LYS A 399 5.24 8.87 2.07
C LYS A 399 5.47 7.41 2.44
N LEU A 400 6.10 7.11 3.58
CA LEU A 400 6.32 5.73 4.03
C LEU A 400 5.01 4.99 4.29
N GLU A 401 4.01 5.66 4.88
CA GLU A 401 2.69 5.06 5.08
C GLU A 401 1.99 4.79 3.75
N ARG A 402 2.00 5.75 2.82
CA ARG A 402 1.47 5.59 1.47
C ARG A 402 2.16 4.46 0.71
N ASP A 403 3.50 4.41 0.75
CA ASP A 403 4.30 3.34 0.15
C ASP A 403 3.87 1.98 0.71
N TRP A 404 3.83 1.84 2.04
CA TRP A 404 3.45 0.60 2.68
C TRP A 404 2.02 0.17 2.32
N LYS A 405 1.06 1.10 2.40
CA LYS A 405 -0.36 0.84 2.12
C LYS A 405 -0.57 0.40 0.67
N THR A 406 0.06 1.08 -0.29
CA THR A 406 0.10 0.68 -1.70
C THR A 406 0.58 -0.75 -1.86
N HIS A 407 1.73 -1.10 -1.25
CA HIS A 407 2.27 -2.46 -1.36
C HIS A 407 1.34 -3.51 -0.73
N HIS A 408 0.74 -3.18 0.42
CA HIS A 408 -0.22 -4.05 1.10
C HIS A 408 -1.44 -4.34 0.20
N LEU A 409 -2.02 -3.30 -0.40
CA LEU A 409 -3.17 -3.42 -1.29
C LEU A 409 -2.85 -4.16 -2.58
N LEU A 410 -1.72 -3.88 -3.22
CA LEU A 410 -1.26 -4.62 -4.40
C LEU A 410 -1.12 -6.12 -4.12
N ARG A 411 -0.59 -6.50 -2.95
CA ARG A 411 -0.47 -7.91 -2.54
C ARG A 411 -1.84 -8.58 -2.41
N ASN A 412 -2.83 -7.85 -1.90
CA ASN A 412 -4.19 -8.33 -1.73
C ASN A 412 -5.05 -8.15 -3.00
N LYS A 413 -4.44 -7.75 -4.12
CA LYS A 413 -5.13 -7.42 -5.37
C LYS A 413 -6.27 -6.41 -5.17
N LYS A 414 -6.05 -5.38 -4.36
CA LYS A 414 -7.00 -4.26 -4.16
C LYS A 414 -6.45 -2.93 -4.67
N LEU A 415 -7.35 -2.08 -5.14
CA LEU A 415 -7.14 -0.65 -5.40
C LEU A 415 -7.81 0.18 -4.29
N ILE A 416 -7.79 1.51 -4.40
CA ILE A 416 -8.49 2.41 -3.47
C ILE A 416 -9.68 3.04 -4.18
N LEU A 417 -10.83 3.08 -3.52
CA LEU A 417 -12.05 3.70 -4.03
C LEU A 417 -12.56 4.76 -3.05
N VAL A 418 -12.55 6.01 -3.48
CA VAL A 418 -13.10 7.14 -2.71
C VAL A 418 -14.53 7.40 -3.20
N LEU A 419 -15.47 7.38 -2.26
CA LEU A 419 -16.90 7.53 -2.53
C LEU A 419 -17.43 8.79 -1.85
N ASP A 420 -18.07 9.67 -2.62
CA ASP A 420 -18.91 10.71 -2.05
C ASP A 420 -20.25 10.13 -1.53
N LEU A 421 -20.96 10.87 -0.67
CA LEU A 421 -22.26 10.47 -0.14
C LEU A 421 -23.42 11.12 -0.89
N ASP A 422 -23.56 12.44 -0.75
CA ASP A 422 -24.74 13.21 -1.13
C ASP A 422 -24.83 13.35 -2.65
N LEU A 423 -25.98 12.98 -3.23
CA LEU A 423 -26.20 12.90 -4.69
C LEU A 423 -25.35 11.82 -5.40
N THR A 424 -24.43 11.16 -4.71
CA THR A 424 -23.62 10.07 -5.25
C THR A 424 -24.19 8.70 -4.85
N LEU A 425 -24.15 8.35 -3.56
CA LEU A 425 -24.63 7.07 -3.01
C LEU A 425 -26.02 7.16 -2.39
N MET A 426 -26.45 8.37 -2.04
CA MET A 426 -27.75 8.63 -1.41
C MET A 426 -28.16 10.08 -1.62
N GLU A 427 -29.39 10.43 -1.28
CA GLU A 427 -29.83 11.81 -1.09
C GLU A 427 -30.45 11.97 0.30
N SER A 428 -30.36 13.17 0.88
CA SER A 428 -31.11 13.51 2.08
C SER A 428 -31.85 14.84 1.95
N THR A 429 -32.98 14.96 2.65
CA THR A 429 -33.72 16.21 2.78
C THR A 429 -34.19 16.43 4.21
N GLU A 430 -34.39 17.68 4.60
CA GLU A 430 -34.95 18.02 5.90
C GLU A 430 -36.46 17.73 5.87
N ILE A 431 -36.96 17.06 6.92
CA ILE A 431 -38.38 16.69 6.98
C ILE A 431 -39.29 17.92 6.89
N GLU A 432 -38.84 19.04 7.46
CA GLU A 432 -39.56 20.32 7.43
C GLU A 432 -39.64 20.96 6.04
N LYS A 433 -38.75 20.56 5.11
CA LYS A 433 -38.70 21.07 3.73
C LYS A 433 -39.48 20.21 2.73
N LEU A 434 -40.14 19.15 3.19
CA LEU A 434 -40.96 18.30 2.32
C LEU A 434 -42.15 19.07 1.75
N SER A 435 -42.37 18.92 0.45
CA SER A 435 -43.57 19.40 -0.21
C SER A 435 -44.81 18.72 0.34
N SER A 436 -45.99 19.27 0.08
CA SER A 436 -47.25 18.62 0.50
C SER A 436 -47.42 17.26 -0.19
N GLU A 437 -46.91 17.16 -1.41
CA GLU A 437 -46.93 16.00 -2.29
C GLU A 437 -45.97 14.90 -1.82
N ASP A 438 -44.86 15.24 -1.14
CA ASP A 438 -43.85 14.28 -0.67
C ASP A 438 -44.12 13.74 0.75
N LYS A 439 -45.17 14.22 1.46
CA LYS A 439 -45.45 13.78 2.84
C LYS A 439 -45.72 12.28 2.99
N TYR A 440 -46.17 11.61 1.93
CA TYR A 440 -46.36 10.14 1.93
C TYR A 440 -45.05 9.39 2.22
N LEU A 441 -43.89 9.97 1.89
CA LEU A 441 -42.59 9.38 2.14
C LEU A 441 -42.32 9.17 3.63
N LEU A 442 -42.93 9.95 4.52
CA LEU A 442 -42.81 9.75 5.96
C LEU A 442 -43.52 8.48 6.44
N GLU A 443 -44.57 8.05 5.75
CA GLU A 443 -45.30 6.82 6.05
C GLU A 443 -44.55 5.58 5.52
N GLU A 444 -43.82 5.73 4.40
CA GLU A 444 -43.02 4.66 3.79
C GLU A 444 -41.62 4.51 4.43
N ALA A 445 -41.10 5.56 5.05
CA ALA A 445 -39.75 5.56 5.60
C ALA A 445 -39.61 4.69 6.86
N GLU A 446 -38.52 3.92 6.94
CA GLU A 446 -38.14 3.21 8.15
C GLU A 446 -37.62 4.23 9.19
N VAL A 447 -38.27 4.32 10.35
CA VAL A 447 -37.84 5.25 11.42
C VAL A 447 -36.60 4.69 12.12
N VAL A 448 -35.55 5.50 12.20
CA VAL A 448 -34.25 5.10 12.79
C VAL A 448 -33.80 6.11 13.83
N GLU A 449 -33.45 5.62 15.02
CA GLU A 449 -32.93 6.46 16.11
C GLU A 449 -31.40 6.49 16.16
N GLN A 450 -30.71 5.37 15.89
CA GLN A 450 -29.23 5.28 16.01
C GLN A 450 -28.50 4.68 14.78
N GLY A 451 -29.19 4.52 13.66
CA GLY A 451 -28.68 3.89 12.43
C GLY A 451 -29.04 2.40 12.32
N GLY A 452 -28.84 1.81 11.14
CA GLY A 452 -29.20 0.43 10.82
C GLY A 452 -30.66 0.25 10.39
N GLY A 453 -30.87 -0.44 9.27
CA GLY A 453 -32.20 -0.76 8.74
C GLY A 453 -32.13 -1.50 7.40
N LYS A 454 -33.19 -2.21 7.03
CA LYS A 454 -33.18 -3.08 5.84
C LYS A 454 -33.64 -2.38 4.57
N GLY A 455 -34.43 -1.32 4.70
CA GLY A 455 -34.97 -0.55 3.58
C GLY A 455 -33.94 0.30 2.83
N THR A 456 -34.47 1.20 2.00
CA THR A 456 -33.70 2.23 1.27
C THR A 456 -34.12 3.64 1.62
N LEU A 457 -35.27 3.85 2.27
CA LEU A 457 -35.79 5.15 2.71
C LEU A 457 -35.89 5.16 4.24
N PHE A 458 -35.27 6.16 4.86
CA PHE A 458 -35.10 6.24 6.30
C PHE A 458 -35.51 7.60 6.85
N ALA A 459 -36.17 7.61 8.00
CA ALA A 459 -36.53 8.83 8.72
C ALA A 459 -35.75 8.91 10.04
N TYR A 460 -34.84 9.89 10.12
CA TYR A 460 -34.22 10.30 11.37
C TYR A 460 -35.12 11.34 12.05
N GLN A 461 -35.79 10.95 13.13
CA GLN A 461 -36.63 11.84 13.94
C GLN A 461 -35.88 12.45 15.13
N ASP A 462 -34.57 12.69 14.96
CA ASP A 462 -33.76 13.38 15.97
C ASP A 462 -34.30 14.80 16.20
N LYS A 463 -34.59 15.15 17.46
CA LYS A 463 -35.06 16.49 17.87
C LYS A 463 -34.14 17.62 17.40
N LYS A 464 -32.86 17.35 17.12
CA LYS A 464 -31.89 18.36 16.65
C LYS A 464 -31.77 18.44 15.13
N PHE A 465 -31.99 17.34 14.39
CA PHE A 465 -31.75 17.29 12.94
C PHE A 465 -32.69 16.28 12.25
N PRO A 466 -34.00 16.60 12.10
CA PRO A 466 -34.95 15.70 11.48
C PRO A 466 -34.75 15.61 9.96
N ARG A 467 -34.45 14.41 9.43
CA ARG A 467 -34.12 14.21 8.01
C ARG A 467 -34.73 12.92 7.45
N LEU A 468 -35.09 12.96 6.17
CA LEU A 468 -35.25 11.78 5.34
C LEU A 468 -33.95 11.49 4.61
N VAL A 469 -33.57 10.22 4.53
CA VAL A 469 -32.41 9.74 3.77
C VAL A 469 -32.88 8.64 2.84
N LYS A 470 -32.64 8.82 1.54
CA LYS A 470 -32.90 7.82 0.51
C LYS A 470 -31.56 7.29 -0.03
N LEU A 471 -31.29 6.02 0.20
CA LEU A 471 -30.18 5.32 -0.41
C LEU A 471 -30.44 5.10 -1.90
N ARG A 472 -29.43 5.33 -2.73
CA ARG A 472 -29.51 5.07 -4.17
C ARG A 472 -29.69 3.57 -4.42
N PRO A 473 -30.55 3.16 -5.36
CA PRO A 473 -30.72 1.75 -5.73
C PRO A 473 -29.39 1.06 -6.01
N PHE A 474 -29.30 -0.22 -5.68
CA PHE A 474 -28.10 -1.07 -5.79
C PHE A 474 -26.92 -0.72 -4.87
N VAL A 475 -26.99 0.30 -4.01
CA VAL A 475 -25.81 0.72 -3.22
C VAL A 475 -25.25 -0.37 -2.31
N LYS A 476 -26.09 -1.19 -1.68
CA LYS A 476 -25.63 -2.26 -0.77
C LYS A 476 -24.88 -3.35 -1.54
N GLN A 477 -25.37 -3.73 -2.71
CA GLN A 477 -24.74 -4.70 -3.60
C GLN A 477 -23.47 -4.14 -4.23
N PHE A 478 -23.48 -2.85 -4.60
CA PHE A 478 -22.32 -2.11 -5.07
C PHE A 478 -21.18 -2.17 -4.05
N LEU A 479 -21.43 -1.77 -2.80
CA LEU A 479 -20.41 -1.76 -1.74
C LEU A 479 -19.85 -3.16 -1.47
N LYS A 480 -20.75 -4.16 -1.38
CA LYS A 480 -20.35 -5.56 -1.20
C LYS A 480 -19.41 -6.04 -2.30
N ALA A 481 -19.76 -5.82 -3.56
CA ALA A 481 -18.95 -6.25 -4.69
C ALA A 481 -17.66 -5.43 -4.83
N ALA A 482 -17.71 -4.13 -4.56
CA ALA A 482 -16.54 -3.25 -4.58
C ALA A 482 -15.52 -3.65 -3.52
N ASN A 483 -15.94 -4.11 -2.34
CA ASN A 483 -15.05 -4.51 -1.25
C ASN A 483 -14.05 -5.61 -1.63
N ASP A 484 -14.41 -6.52 -2.55
CA ASP A 484 -13.50 -7.58 -3.01
C ASP A 484 -12.32 -7.02 -3.83
N MET A 485 -12.49 -5.85 -4.44
CA MET A 485 -11.56 -5.24 -5.39
C MET A 485 -10.92 -3.94 -4.87
N PHE A 486 -11.56 -3.28 -3.90
CA PHE A 486 -11.19 -1.96 -3.44
C PHE A 486 -11.20 -1.89 -1.92
N GLU A 487 -10.27 -1.11 -1.37
CA GLU A 487 -10.40 -0.54 -0.05
C GLU A 487 -11.11 0.81 -0.17
N MET A 488 -12.24 0.95 0.54
CA MET A 488 -13.16 2.06 0.33
C MET A 488 -13.02 3.15 1.39
N TYR A 489 -13.11 4.40 0.93
CA TYR A 489 -13.16 5.61 1.74
C TYR A 489 -14.48 6.33 1.49
N ILE A 490 -15.08 6.89 2.54
CA ILE A 490 -16.09 7.94 2.40
C ILE A 490 -15.36 9.28 2.39
N TYR A 491 -15.65 10.15 1.42
CA TYR A 491 -15.19 11.53 1.44
C TYR A 491 -16.35 12.47 1.12
N THR A 492 -16.90 13.12 2.15
CA THR A 492 -18.02 14.07 2.04
C THR A 492 -17.65 15.46 2.56
N LYS A 493 -18.30 16.51 2.05
CA LYS A 493 -18.24 17.87 2.62
C LYS A 493 -19.27 18.11 3.74
N ALA A 494 -19.98 17.07 4.16
CA ALA A 494 -20.81 17.11 5.34
C ALA A 494 -19.97 17.12 6.63
N ASN A 495 -20.62 17.40 7.76
CA ASN A 495 -20.01 17.29 9.09
C ASN A 495 -19.87 15.81 9.52
N ARG A 496 -19.00 15.56 10.49
CA ARG A 496 -18.68 14.21 10.99
C ARG A 496 -19.89 13.45 11.51
N ILE A 497 -20.77 14.13 12.24
CA ILE A 497 -21.95 13.50 12.86
C ILE A 497 -22.89 12.96 11.77
N TYR A 498 -23.14 13.74 10.73
CA TYR A 498 -23.95 13.33 9.59
C TYR A 498 -23.32 12.16 8.85
N ALA A 499 -22.04 12.27 8.50
CA ALA A 499 -21.32 11.23 7.77
C ALA A 499 -21.34 9.89 8.51
N LEU A 500 -21.12 9.89 9.83
CA LEU A 500 -21.18 8.68 10.66
C LEU A 500 -22.58 8.06 10.71
N ARG A 501 -23.65 8.88 10.72
CA ARG A 501 -25.03 8.37 10.68
C ARG A 501 -25.36 7.69 9.35
N VAL A 502 -24.97 8.32 8.24
CA VAL A 502 -25.16 7.75 6.91
C VAL A 502 -24.29 6.50 6.72
N ALA A 503 -23.04 6.53 7.19
CA ALA A 503 -22.15 5.38 7.15
C ALA A 503 -22.76 4.16 7.86
N ARG A 504 -23.43 4.33 9.01
CA ARG A 504 -24.14 3.23 9.69
C ARG A 504 -25.34 2.66 8.94
N LEU A 505 -25.93 3.40 8.00
CA LEU A 505 -26.98 2.87 7.12
C LEU A 505 -26.39 2.05 5.97
N LEU A 506 -25.21 2.45 5.49
CA LEU A 506 -24.49 1.80 4.40
C LEU A 506 -23.69 0.57 4.86
N ASP A 507 -23.10 0.67 6.05
CA ASP A 507 -22.13 -0.24 6.64
C ASP A 507 -22.36 -0.36 8.16
N PRO A 508 -23.42 -1.07 8.58
CA PRO A 508 -23.80 -1.17 10.00
C PRO A 508 -22.76 -1.93 10.85
N ASP A 509 -22.06 -2.89 10.25
CA ASP A 509 -21.08 -3.74 10.92
C ASP A 509 -19.64 -3.18 10.85
N GLY A 510 -19.40 -2.18 10.00
CA GLY A 510 -18.10 -1.54 9.83
C GLY A 510 -17.13 -2.29 8.92
N ASP A 511 -17.65 -3.19 8.07
CA ASP A 511 -16.88 -4.08 7.21
C ASP A 511 -16.24 -3.36 6.02
N TYR A 512 -16.81 -2.23 5.59
CA TYR A 512 -16.43 -1.54 4.36
C TYR A 512 -15.56 -0.31 4.60
N PHE A 513 -15.96 0.54 5.53
CA PHE A 513 -15.31 1.84 5.75
C PHE A 513 -14.51 1.90 7.04
N ALA A 514 -14.91 1.16 8.09
CA ALA A 514 -14.34 1.29 9.42
C ALA A 514 -14.20 2.78 9.82
N SER A 515 -12.98 3.28 10.02
CA SER A 515 -12.71 4.70 10.30
C SER A 515 -12.21 5.52 9.09
N ARG A 516 -12.22 4.96 7.88
CA ARG A 516 -11.89 5.63 6.60
C ARG A 516 -13.01 6.54 6.11
N ILE A 517 -13.40 7.48 6.96
CA ILE A 517 -14.41 8.50 6.67
C ILE A 517 -13.68 9.83 6.74
N ILE A 518 -13.75 10.64 5.70
CA ILE A 518 -13.17 11.97 5.59
C ILE A 518 -14.32 12.95 5.45
N THR A 519 -14.35 13.94 6.33
CA THR A 519 -15.42 14.93 6.40
C THR A 519 -14.86 16.34 6.34
N ARG A 520 -15.74 17.34 6.17
CA ARG A 520 -15.32 18.75 6.19
C ARG A 520 -14.60 19.13 7.49
N ASP A 521 -14.93 18.46 8.59
CA ASP A 521 -14.34 18.74 9.90
C ASP A 521 -12.89 18.21 10.02
N ASP A 522 -12.48 17.30 9.12
CA ASP A 522 -11.16 16.66 9.12
C ASP A 522 -10.12 17.43 8.26
N GLU A 523 -10.55 18.41 7.45
CA GLU A 523 -9.69 19.10 6.49
C GLU A 523 -8.88 20.25 7.13
N ARG A 524 -7.55 20.10 7.14
CA ARG A 524 -6.64 21.08 7.76
C ARG A 524 -6.55 22.43 7.04
N SER A 525 -6.93 22.50 5.77
CA SER A 525 -6.70 23.67 4.90
C SER A 525 -7.89 24.63 4.78
N GLY A 526 -9.05 24.31 5.38
CA GLY A 526 -10.28 25.10 5.21
C GLY A 526 -10.72 25.23 3.74
N CYS A 527 -10.24 24.35 2.86
CA CYS A 527 -10.50 24.39 1.43
C CYS A 527 -11.92 23.90 1.12
N GLU A 528 -12.67 24.64 0.32
CA GLU A 528 -13.99 24.19 -0.15
C GLU A 528 -13.92 23.02 -1.15
N LYS A 529 -12.73 22.67 -1.66
CA LYS A 529 -12.50 21.59 -2.63
C LYS A 529 -11.92 20.35 -1.95
N LYS A 530 -12.15 19.16 -2.53
CA LYS A 530 -11.61 17.88 -2.04
C LYS A 530 -10.22 17.63 -2.65
N SER A 531 -9.35 16.96 -1.89
CA SER A 531 -7.99 16.58 -2.29
C SER A 531 -7.67 15.18 -1.78
N LEU A 532 -6.87 14.40 -2.51
CA LEU A 532 -6.45 13.07 -2.08
C LEU A 532 -5.37 13.07 -0.98
N ASP A 533 -5.09 14.23 -0.37
CA ASP A 533 -4.07 14.38 0.66
C ASP A 533 -4.32 13.50 1.90
N GLU A 534 -5.57 13.37 2.32
CA GLU A 534 -5.98 12.58 3.49
C GLU A 534 -6.23 11.09 3.17
N VAL A 535 -6.11 10.70 1.90
CA VAL A 535 -6.25 9.30 1.47
C VAL A 535 -4.89 8.60 1.56
N VAL A 536 -4.81 7.55 2.38
CA VAL A 536 -3.57 6.80 2.59
C VAL A 536 -3.40 5.79 1.45
N GLY A 537 -2.50 6.11 0.52
CA GLY A 537 -2.09 5.27 -0.60
C GLY A 537 -1.47 6.10 -1.71
N HIS A 538 -0.95 5.45 -2.76
CA HIS A 538 -0.48 6.16 -3.94
C HIS A 538 -1.67 6.57 -4.81
N GLU A 539 -1.67 7.82 -5.27
CA GLU A 539 -2.74 8.40 -6.09
C GLU A 539 -3.01 7.61 -7.39
N ASN A 540 -1.99 7.00 -7.98
CA ASN A 540 -2.13 6.15 -9.18
C ASN A 540 -2.96 4.87 -8.94
N MET A 541 -3.28 4.53 -7.68
CA MET A 541 -4.16 3.42 -7.31
C MET A 541 -5.56 3.85 -6.86
N VAL A 542 -5.84 5.17 -6.84
CA VAL A 542 -7.09 5.72 -6.34
C VAL A 542 -8.05 5.99 -7.49
N LEU A 543 -9.29 5.52 -7.37
CA LEU A 543 -10.42 5.94 -8.19
C LEU A 543 -11.44 6.69 -7.31
N ILE A 544 -12.09 7.68 -7.87
CA ILE A 544 -13.07 8.53 -7.17
C ILE A 544 -14.42 8.36 -7.87
N VAL A 545 -15.50 8.18 -7.12
CA VAL A 545 -16.88 8.28 -7.62
C VAL A 545 -17.56 9.43 -6.90
N ASP A 546 -17.90 10.47 -7.64
CA ASP A 546 -18.47 11.72 -7.13
C ASP A 546 -19.33 12.37 -8.23
N ASP A 547 -20.48 12.91 -7.88
CA ASP A 547 -21.40 13.55 -8.82
C ASP A 547 -20.92 14.95 -9.24
N ASN A 548 -20.06 15.58 -8.44
CA ASN A 548 -19.63 16.95 -8.68
C ASN A 548 -18.15 17.03 -9.10
N ARG A 549 -17.94 17.16 -10.40
CA ARG A 549 -16.62 17.32 -11.02
C ARG A 549 -15.82 18.46 -10.40
N ASP A 550 -16.45 19.59 -10.09
CA ASP A 550 -15.77 20.80 -9.62
C ASP A 550 -15.21 20.66 -8.21
N MET A 551 -15.59 19.61 -7.46
CA MET A 551 -15.03 19.33 -6.14
C MET A 551 -13.60 18.80 -6.21
N TRP A 552 -13.13 18.32 -7.37
CA TRP A 552 -11.85 17.64 -7.53
C TRP A 552 -10.93 18.30 -8.58
N PRO A 553 -10.59 19.60 -8.44
CA PRO A 553 -9.87 20.34 -9.49
C PRO A 553 -8.52 19.71 -9.88
N ASN A 554 -7.83 19.08 -8.91
CA ASN A 554 -6.50 18.52 -9.11
C ASN A 554 -6.48 17.00 -9.36
N HIS A 555 -7.63 16.32 -9.30
CA HIS A 555 -7.73 14.85 -9.35
C HIS A 555 -8.75 14.35 -10.39
N GLN A 556 -8.95 15.13 -11.45
CA GLN A 556 -9.91 14.83 -12.52
C GLN A 556 -9.62 13.51 -13.25
N GLU A 557 -8.35 13.11 -13.32
CA GLU A 557 -7.95 11.85 -13.96
C GLU A 557 -8.33 10.62 -13.14
N ASN A 558 -8.52 10.78 -11.82
CA ASN A 558 -8.99 9.73 -10.91
C ASN A 558 -10.53 9.64 -10.87
N LEU A 559 -11.23 10.68 -11.36
CA LEU A 559 -12.66 10.85 -11.17
C LEU A 559 -13.49 10.10 -12.21
N ILE A 560 -14.40 9.26 -11.71
CA ILE A 560 -15.57 8.73 -12.38
C ILE A 560 -16.76 9.61 -11.99
N ASN A 561 -17.03 10.61 -12.81
CA ASN A 561 -18.11 11.54 -12.54
C ASN A 561 -19.47 10.87 -12.82
N ILE A 562 -20.25 10.66 -11.78
CA ILE A 562 -21.55 9.98 -11.84
C ILE A 562 -22.68 11.00 -11.98
N HIS A 563 -23.81 10.63 -12.57
CA HIS A 563 -24.98 11.51 -12.56
C HIS A 563 -25.55 11.65 -11.14
N ALA A 564 -25.89 12.88 -10.75
CA ALA A 564 -26.48 13.20 -9.45
C ALA A 564 -27.80 12.43 -9.20
N TYR A 565 -27.94 11.86 -8.01
CA TYR A 565 -29.12 11.15 -7.57
C TYR A 565 -30.08 12.11 -6.86
N ARG A 566 -31.13 12.54 -7.55
CA ARG A 566 -32.14 13.48 -7.06
C ARG A 566 -33.49 12.80 -6.90
N TYR A 567 -33.74 12.27 -5.71
CA TYR A 567 -34.94 11.57 -5.34
C TYR A 567 -36.07 12.50 -4.87
N PHE A 568 -35.80 13.41 -3.95
CA PHE A 568 -36.81 14.27 -3.31
C PHE A 568 -37.19 15.48 -4.18
N SER A 569 -38.44 15.96 -4.06
CA SER A 569 -38.92 17.11 -4.83
C SER A 569 -38.25 18.43 -4.43
N SER A 570 -37.62 18.49 -3.26
CA SER A 570 -36.82 19.67 -2.85
C SER A 570 -35.67 19.96 -3.81
N SER A 571 -35.22 18.96 -4.56
CA SER A 571 -34.11 19.07 -5.51
C SER A 571 -34.54 19.51 -6.91
N SER A 572 -35.83 19.42 -7.26
CA SER A 572 -36.40 19.91 -8.53
C SER A 572 -36.79 21.39 -8.50
N ALA A 573 -36.96 22.00 -7.32
CA ALA A 573 -37.40 23.39 -7.16
C ALA A 573 -36.47 24.47 -7.76
N LYS A 574 -35.33 24.09 -8.37
CA LYS A 574 -34.39 25.00 -9.03
C LYS A 574 -34.40 24.90 -10.56
N ASP A 575 -35.13 23.95 -11.14
CA ASP A 575 -35.20 23.72 -12.60
C ASP A 575 -36.60 23.24 -13.00
N ASP A 576 -37.40 24.11 -13.59
CA ASP A 576 -38.81 23.85 -13.96
C ASP A 576 -38.97 22.67 -14.93
N ASN A 577 -37.92 22.25 -15.63
CA ASN A 577 -37.94 21.13 -16.58
C ASN A 577 -37.53 19.77 -15.96
N TYR A 578 -37.15 19.73 -14.68
CA TYR A 578 -36.66 18.51 -14.02
C TYR A 578 -37.62 17.99 -12.95
N LYS A 579 -38.30 16.85 -13.20
CA LYS A 579 -39.05 16.13 -12.14
C LYS A 579 -38.15 15.15 -11.39
N SER A 580 -38.17 15.17 -10.06
CA SER A 580 -37.48 14.22 -9.19
C SER A 580 -38.07 12.79 -9.28
N PHE A 581 -37.39 11.80 -8.70
CA PHE A 581 -37.89 10.42 -8.68
C PHE A 581 -39.16 10.26 -7.83
N ALA A 582 -39.27 10.93 -6.69
CA ALA A 582 -40.45 10.93 -5.84
C ALA A 582 -41.69 11.48 -6.59
N GLU A 583 -41.52 12.58 -7.33
CA GLU A 583 -42.60 13.17 -8.15
C GLU A 583 -43.07 12.23 -9.27
N ARG A 584 -42.15 11.42 -9.82
CA ARG A 584 -42.46 10.40 -10.84
C ARG A 584 -42.98 9.09 -10.24
N LYS A 585 -42.95 8.93 -8.91
CA LYS A 585 -43.21 7.67 -8.20
C LYS A 585 -42.40 6.50 -8.78
N ALA A 586 -41.13 6.78 -9.10
CA ALA A 586 -40.19 5.83 -9.68
C ALA A 586 -38.84 5.92 -8.96
N ASP A 587 -37.87 5.11 -9.35
CA ASP A 587 -36.48 5.16 -8.85
C ASP A 587 -35.53 4.59 -9.91
N GLU A 588 -34.23 4.64 -9.67
CA GLU A 588 -33.25 3.93 -10.52
C GLU A 588 -33.44 2.41 -10.47
N ASN A 589 -33.04 1.72 -11.54
CA ASN A 589 -33.16 0.26 -11.62
C ASN A 589 -32.09 -0.43 -10.75
N GLU A 590 -32.50 -1.39 -9.92
CA GLU A 590 -31.62 -2.16 -9.03
C GLU A 590 -30.58 -3.06 -9.75
N THR A 591 -30.73 -3.32 -11.05
CA THR A 591 -29.85 -4.25 -11.81
C THR A 591 -29.07 -3.58 -12.94
N ASN A 592 -29.59 -2.47 -13.48
CA ASN A 592 -28.98 -1.73 -14.59
C ASN A 592 -29.03 -0.20 -14.39
N GLY A 593 -29.21 0.23 -13.14
CA GLY A 593 -29.12 1.62 -12.72
C GLY A 593 -27.67 2.12 -12.72
N MET A 594 -27.47 3.35 -12.24
CA MET A 594 -26.18 4.01 -12.42
C MET A 594 -25.06 3.32 -11.64
N LEU A 595 -25.28 2.96 -10.37
CA LEU A 595 -24.26 2.28 -9.56
C LEU A 595 -23.87 0.91 -10.12
N ALA A 596 -24.81 0.18 -10.73
CA ALA A 596 -24.51 -1.09 -11.39
C ALA A 596 -23.55 -0.90 -12.57
N ARG A 597 -23.76 0.15 -13.38
CA ARG A 597 -22.89 0.50 -14.51
C ARG A 597 -21.52 0.98 -14.06
N ILE A 598 -21.46 1.79 -13.01
CA ILE A 598 -20.18 2.20 -12.41
C ILE A 598 -19.40 0.98 -11.91
N LEU A 599 -20.06 0.03 -11.24
CA LEU A 599 -19.42 -1.20 -10.80
C LEU A 599 -18.81 -1.99 -11.96
N GLU A 600 -19.52 -2.14 -13.09
CA GLU A 600 -18.97 -2.78 -14.29
C GLU A 600 -17.70 -2.07 -14.79
N GLY A 601 -17.70 -0.72 -14.79
CA GLY A 601 -16.53 0.09 -15.12
C GLY A 601 -15.36 -0.16 -14.17
N LEU A 602 -15.60 -0.13 -12.86
CA LEU A 602 -14.61 -0.40 -11.81
C LEU A 602 -14.02 -1.82 -11.94
N GLN A 603 -14.85 -2.82 -12.20
CA GLN A 603 -14.42 -4.20 -12.45
C GLN A 603 -13.50 -4.30 -13.67
N ARG A 604 -13.79 -3.55 -14.75
CA ARG A 604 -12.93 -3.51 -15.93
C ARG A 604 -11.59 -2.84 -15.65
N VAL A 605 -11.57 -1.75 -14.88
CA VAL A 605 -10.33 -1.11 -14.44
C VAL A 605 -9.50 -2.07 -13.60
N HIS A 606 -10.09 -2.67 -12.56
CA HIS A 606 -9.42 -3.61 -11.66
C HIS A 606 -8.83 -4.81 -12.41
N ARG A 607 -9.63 -5.46 -13.29
CA ARG A 607 -9.18 -6.61 -14.09
C ARG A 607 -8.00 -6.26 -15.00
N GLN A 608 -8.01 -5.07 -15.61
CA GLN A 608 -6.90 -4.63 -16.46
C GLN A 608 -5.68 -4.25 -15.64
N PHE A 609 -5.87 -3.63 -14.47
CA PHE A 609 -4.78 -3.25 -13.57
C PHE A 609 -4.02 -4.49 -13.09
N PHE A 610 -4.73 -5.54 -12.68
CA PHE A 610 -4.16 -6.80 -12.18
C PHE A 610 -4.04 -7.89 -13.27
N HIS A 611 -3.94 -7.52 -14.54
CA HIS A 611 -3.79 -8.49 -15.62
C HIS A 611 -2.47 -9.28 -15.44
N PRO A 612 -2.45 -10.62 -15.60
CA PRO A 612 -1.27 -11.45 -15.34
C PRO A 612 0.00 -11.00 -16.09
N GLU A 613 -0.15 -10.53 -17.33
CA GLU A 613 0.98 -10.03 -18.13
C GLU A 613 1.58 -8.72 -17.61
N LEU A 614 0.87 -8.00 -16.74
CA LEU A 614 1.30 -6.75 -16.10
C LEU A 614 1.76 -6.96 -14.65
N GLU A 615 1.65 -8.19 -14.10
CA GLU A 615 1.96 -8.49 -12.68
C GLU A 615 3.41 -8.13 -12.28
N VAL A 616 4.35 -8.19 -13.23
CA VAL A 616 5.78 -7.89 -12.97
C VAL A 616 6.01 -6.42 -12.62
N ASN A 617 5.14 -5.49 -13.05
CA ASN A 617 5.35 -4.05 -12.91
C ASN A 617 4.20 -3.29 -12.23
N LEU A 618 3.39 -3.97 -11.40
CA LEU A 618 2.24 -3.37 -10.72
C LEU A 618 2.59 -2.15 -9.86
N ALA A 619 3.82 -2.07 -9.35
CA ALA A 619 4.31 -0.92 -8.57
C ALA A 619 4.34 0.40 -9.38
N HIS A 620 4.35 0.32 -10.72
CA HIS A 620 4.23 1.46 -11.62
C HIS A 620 2.90 1.49 -12.38
N GLY A 621 1.97 0.59 -12.06
CA GLY A 621 0.63 0.59 -12.64
C GLY A 621 -0.12 1.87 -12.30
N ASP A 622 -0.95 2.37 -13.22
CA ASP A 622 -1.71 3.60 -13.02
C ASP A 622 -3.17 3.41 -13.45
N ALA A 623 -4.06 3.35 -12.46
CA ALA A 623 -5.49 3.19 -12.65
C ALA A 623 -6.11 4.33 -13.46
N ARG A 624 -5.51 5.53 -13.42
CA ARG A 624 -5.96 6.70 -14.20
C ARG A 624 -5.76 6.47 -15.69
N LEU A 625 -4.59 5.93 -16.08
CA LEU A 625 -4.30 5.60 -17.47
C LEU A 625 -5.24 4.50 -17.98
N ILE A 626 -5.51 3.49 -17.16
CA ILE A 626 -6.43 2.41 -17.50
C ILE A 626 -7.87 2.93 -17.65
N LEU A 627 -8.34 3.77 -16.71
CA LEU A 627 -9.64 4.42 -16.81
C LEU A 627 -9.75 5.26 -18.09
N LYS A 628 -8.74 6.06 -18.40
CA LYS A 628 -8.65 6.83 -19.64
C LYS A 628 -8.73 5.95 -20.89
N MET A 629 -7.99 4.83 -20.91
CA MET A 629 -8.05 3.86 -22.01
C MET A 629 -9.42 3.19 -22.15
N ILE A 630 -10.09 2.90 -21.04
CA ILE A 630 -11.45 2.35 -21.04
C ILE A 630 -12.44 3.38 -21.61
N ARG A 631 -12.35 4.64 -21.18
CA ARG A 631 -13.18 5.74 -21.69
C ARG A 631 -13.01 5.94 -23.19
N LEU A 632 -11.77 5.99 -23.69
CA LEU A 632 -11.50 6.16 -25.13
C LEU A 632 -12.08 5.05 -26.01
N LYS A 633 -12.43 3.89 -25.44
CA LYS A 633 -13.08 2.79 -26.17
C LYS A 633 -14.60 2.90 -26.22
N VAL A 634 -15.21 3.82 -25.48
CA VAL A 634 -16.67 3.93 -25.36
C VAL A 634 -17.31 4.38 -26.68
N LEU A 635 -16.81 5.48 -27.25
CA LEU A 635 -17.27 6.04 -28.52
C LEU A 635 -16.24 5.89 -29.64
N ALA A 636 -15.26 4.98 -29.48
CA ALA A 636 -14.28 4.68 -30.52
C ALA A 636 -14.97 4.34 -31.86
N GLY A 637 -14.51 4.99 -32.93
CA GLY A 637 -15.09 4.87 -34.27
C GLY A 637 -16.33 5.73 -34.53
N CYS A 638 -16.83 6.47 -33.53
CA CYS A 638 -17.89 7.45 -33.74
C CYS A 638 -17.30 8.78 -34.21
N VAL A 639 -17.85 9.30 -35.30
CA VAL A 639 -17.64 10.68 -35.74
C VAL A 639 -18.90 11.48 -35.44
N LEU A 640 -18.81 12.45 -34.53
CA LEU A 640 -19.90 13.27 -34.02
C LEU A 640 -19.85 14.64 -34.68
N PHE A 641 -20.95 15.06 -35.29
CA PHE A 641 -21.11 16.40 -35.80
C PHE A 641 -21.80 17.29 -34.75
N PHE A 642 -21.23 18.48 -34.52
CA PHE A 642 -21.82 19.55 -33.72
C PHE A 642 -22.04 20.79 -34.60
N SER A 643 -23.28 21.28 -34.65
CA SER A 643 -23.58 22.57 -35.31
C SER A 643 -22.84 23.72 -34.61
N THR A 644 -22.43 24.74 -35.36
CA THR A 644 -21.72 25.92 -34.83
C THR A 644 -22.54 26.70 -33.80
N SER A 645 -23.87 26.56 -33.81
CA SER A 645 -24.77 27.16 -32.81
C SER A 645 -24.54 26.63 -31.39
N TRP A 646 -24.00 25.42 -31.23
CA TRP A 646 -23.69 24.82 -29.92
C TRP A 646 -22.63 25.58 -29.13
N PHE A 647 -21.77 26.31 -29.82
CA PHE A 647 -20.58 26.88 -29.23
C PHE A 647 -20.83 28.28 -28.67
N MET A 648 -21.89 28.96 -29.10
CA MET A 648 -22.25 30.34 -28.67
C MET A 648 -21.07 31.32 -28.67
N GLY A 649 -20.11 31.15 -29.59
CA GLY A 649 -18.89 31.96 -29.69
C GLY A 649 -17.70 31.45 -28.88
N ASN A 650 -17.86 30.44 -28.03
CA ASN A 650 -16.77 29.77 -27.32
C ASN A 650 -16.02 28.81 -28.26
N PRO A 651 -14.71 28.55 -28.03
CA PRO A 651 -14.01 27.50 -28.76
C PRO A 651 -14.57 26.10 -28.42
N PRO A 652 -14.54 25.13 -29.35
CA PRO A 652 -15.02 23.78 -29.09
C PRO A 652 -14.41 23.10 -27.87
N GLU A 653 -13.15 23.40 -27.56
CA GLU A 653 -12.41 22.89 -26.42
C GLU A 653 -12.97 23.33 -25.07
N GLU A 654 -13.86 24.32 -25.02
CA GLU A 654 -14.51 24.81 -23.80
C GLU A 654 -15.96 24.30 -23.65
N VAL A 655 -16.51 23.62 -24.66
CA VAL A 655 -17.88 23.11 -24.62
C VAL A 655 -17.93 21.73 -23.96
N PRO A 656 -18.70 21.53 -22.85
CA PRO A 656 -18.69 20.28 -22.08
C PRO A 656 -18.95 19.02 -22.90
N PHE A 657 -20.00 19.02 -23.75
CA PHE A 657 -20.35 17.85 -24.56
C PHE A 657 -19.26 17.48 -25.59
N TRP A 658 -18.52 18.47 -26.09
CA TRP A 658 -17.39 18.24 -26.99
C TRP A 658 -16.21 17.60 -26.25
N ILE A 659 -15.89 18.10 -25.06
CA ILE A 659 -14.85 17.55 -24.19
C ILE A 659 -15.19 16.09 -23.82
N MET A 660 -16.42 15.85 -23.33
CA MET A 660 -16.90 14.50 -22.97
C MET A 660 -16.82 13.54 -24.15
N ALA A 661 -17.27 13.93 -25.34
CA ALA A 661 -17.19 13.11 -26.54
C ALA A 661 -15.75 12.70 -26.87
N LYS A 662 -14.80 13.65 -26.81
CA LYS A 662 -13.37 13.35 -27.05
C LYS A 662 -12.78 12.46 -25.95
N GLU A 663 -13.11 12.69 -24.69
CA GLU A 663 -12.67 11.83 -23.58
C GLU A 663 -13.19 10.39 -23.74
N LEU A 664 -14.35 10.20 -24.37
CA LEU A 664 -14.90 8.88 -24.73
C LEU A 664 -14.34 8.30 -26.04
N GLY A 665 -13.43 9.00 -26.73
CA GLY A 665 -12.76 8.54 -27.94
C GLY A 665 -13.51 8.78 -29.24
N ALA A 666 -14.53 9.64 -29.24
CA ALA A 666 -15.17 10.10 -30.46
C ALA A 666 -14.28 11.10 -31.22
N MET A 667 -14.41 11.11 -32.54
CA MET A 667 -13.91 12.21 -33.38
C MET A 667 -15.02 13.26 -33.52
N CYS A 668 -14.77 14.49 -33.07
CA CYS A 668 -15.73 15.58 -33.22
C CYS A 668 -15.44 16.39 -34.50
N SER A 669 -16.48 16.74 -35.24
CA SER A 669 -16.42 17.52 -36.48
C SER A 669 -17.38 18.71 -36.42
N LEU A 670 -16.95 19.83 -37.00
CA LEU A 670 -17.80 21.00 -37.28
C LEU A 670 -18.31 21.01 -38.73
N GLU A 671 -17.85 20.07 -39.55
CA GLU A 671 -18.20 19.96 -40.96
C GLU A 671 -18.99 18.68 -41.24
N LEU A 672 -20.04 18.81 -42.05
CA LEU A 672 -20.81 17.67 -42.54
C LEU A 672 -19.98 16.90 -43.58
N GLY A 673 -19.83 15.60 -43.36
CA GLY A 673 -19.08 14.72 -44.25
C GLY A 673 -19.58 13.29 -44.20
N THR A 674 -19.20 12.48 -45.19
CA THR A 674 -19.61 11.06 -45.29
C THR A 674 -19.18 10.23 -44.08
N ALA A 675 -18.07 10.63 -43.44
CA ALA A 675 -17.53 10.02 -42.22
C ALA A 675 -18.40 10.24 -40.98
N VAL A 676 -19.27 11.26 -40.94
CA VAL A 676 -20.15 11.54 -39.79
C VAL A 676 -21.04 10.32 -39.52
N THR A 677 -21.10 9.90 -38.26
CA THR A 677 -21.90 8.76 -37.80
C THR A 677 -23.11 9.20 -36.98
N HIS A 678 -22.93 10.23 -36.15
CA HIS A 678 -23.94 10.77 -35.23
C HIS A 678 -24.07 12.28 -35.43
N MET A 679 -25.30 12.74 -35.43
CA MET A 679 -25.69 14.15 -35.47
C MET A 679 -26.20 14.55 -34.09
N VAL A 680 -25.50 15.47 -33.41
CA VAL A 680 -25.87 15.95 -32.08
C VAL A 680 -26.69 17.23 -32.23
N ILE A 681 -28.00 17.12 -32.03
CA ILE A 681 -28.95 18.23 -32.27
C ILE A 681 -30.03 18.29 -31.18
N VAL A 682 -30.66 19.46 -31.06
CA VAL A 682 -31.86 19.67 -30.23
C VAL A 682 -33.11 19.96 -31.07
N ASP A 683 -32.93 20.41 -32.32
CA ASP A 683 -34.01 20.84 -33.19
C ASP A 683 -34.00 20.05 -34.53
N MET A 684 -35.12 19.41 -34.82
CA MET A 684 -35.35 18.59 -36.03
C MET A 684 -35.61 19.42 -37.29
N GLU A 685 -35.91 20.71 -37.18
CA GLU A 685 -36.22 21.54 -38.35
C GLU A 685 -34.98 21.98 -39.13
N THR A 686 -33.80 21.70 -38.59
CA THR A 686 -32.49 22.09 -39.14
C THR A 686 -32.15 21.38 -40.46
N LYS A 687 -31.30 22.00 -41.30
CA LYS A 687 -30.86 21.41 -42.57
C LYS A 687 -29.99 20.18 -42.32
N GLU A 688 -29.25 20.22 -41.23
CA GLU A 688 -28.39 19.18 -40.69
C GLU A 688 -29.25 17.95 -40.34
N ALA A 689 -30.34 18.11 -39.57
CA ALA A 689 -31.25 17.01 -39.20
C ALA A 689 -31.79 16.28 -40.45
N LYS A 690 -32.31 17.03 -41.43
CA LYS A 690 -32.81 16.49 -42.70
C LYS A 690 -31.73 15.73 -43.48
N TRP A 691 -30.49 16.22 -43.45
CA TRP A 691 -29.36 15.51 -44.07
C TRP A 691 -29.05 14.19 -43.36
N ALA A 692 -29.07 14.15 -42.02
CA ALA A 692 -28.82 12.91 -41.27
C ALA A 692 -29.88 11.85 -41.60
N GLU A 693 -31.16 12.21 -41.64
CA GLU A 693 -32.23 11.29 -42.00
C GLU A 693 -32.04 10.71 -43.41
N GLN A 694 -31.79 11.57 -44.41
CA GLN A 694 -31.53 11.14 -45.78
C GLN A 694 -30.32 10.20 -45.90
N LYS A 695 -29.29 10.43 -45.07
CA LYS A 695 -28.06 9.62 -45.04
C LYS A 695 -28.10 8.49 -44.02
N LYS A 696 -29.24 8.26 -43.36
CA LYS A 696 -29.45 7.24 -42.31
C LYS A 696 -28.38 7.28 -41.21
N LYS A 697 -28.03 8.50 -40.76
CA LYS A 697 -27.14 8.72 -39.61
C LYS A 697 -27.96 8.75 -38.32
N PHE A 698 -27.32 8.50 -37.19
CA PHE A 698 -28.01 8.59 -35.89
C PHE A 698 -28.28 10.06 -35.54
N LEU A 699 -29.53 10.39 -35.19
CA LEU A 699 -29.88 11.69 -34.62
C LEU A 699 -30.09 11.52 -33.12
N VAL A 700 -29.29 12.22 -32.33
CA VAL A 700 -29.29 12.10 -30.87
C VAL A 700 -29.25 13.48 -30.21
N ASN A 701 -29.93 13.62 -29.09
CA ASN A 701 -29.76 14.79 -28.22
C ASN A 701 -28.42 14.71 -27.45
N PRO A 702 -27.89 15.84 -26.92
CA PRO A 702 -26.62 15.85 -26.18
C PRO A 702 -26.61 14.97 -24.95
N GLY A 703 -27.78 14.71 -24.35
CA GLY A 703 -27.95 13.82 -23.23
C GLY A 703 -27.44 12.40 -23.51
N TRP A 704 -27.36 11.98 -24.77
CA TRP A 704 -26.71 10.71 -25.14
C TRP A 704 -25.23 10.67 -24.77
N ILE A 705 -24.51 11.77 -25.01
CA ILE A 705 -23.07 11.89 -24.72
C ILE A 705 -22.87 11.94 -23.21
N GLU A 706 -23.66 12.76 -22.53
CA GLU A 706 -23.62 12.92 -21.08
C GLU A 706 -23.94 11.59 -20.36
N ALA A 707 -25.01 10.90 -20.76
CA ALA A 707 -25.37 9.60 -20.22
C ALA A 707 -24.28 8.56 -20.48
N SER A 708 -23.69 8.55 -21.69
CA SER A 708 -22.57 7.65 -22.01
C SER A 708 -21.30 7.96 -21.22
N TYR A 709 -21.08 9.24 -20.91
CA TYR A 709 -19.96 9.71 -20.11
C TYR A 709 -20.09 9.24 -18.66
N HIS A 710 -21.22 9.52 -18.03
CA HIS A 710 -21.48 9.17 -16.64
C HIS A 710 -21.56 7.65 -16.42
N SER A 711 -22.03 6.87 -17.40
CA SER A 711 -22.07 5.40 -17.29
C SER A 711 -20.77 4.71 -17.71
N CYS A 712 -19.80 5.44 -18.28
CA CYS A 712 -18.61 4.89 -18.93
C CYS A 712 -18.93 3.78 -19.96
N ARG A 713 -20.05 3.92 -20.66
CA ARG A 713 -20.59 2.94 -21.61
C ARG A 713 -21.31 3.68 -22.73
N ARG A 714 -21.30 3.13 -23.96
CA ARG A 714 -22.08 3.69 -25.05
C ARG A 714 -23.56 3.40 -24.80
N GLU A 715 -24.33 4.44 -24.51
CA GLU A 715 -25.76 4.29 -24.33
C GLU A 715 -26.45 4.02 -25.67
N PRO A 716 -27.59 3.30 -25.68
CA PRO A 716 -28.34 3.07 -26.90
C PRO A 716 -28.88 4.38 -27.46
N GLU A 717 -28.60 4.67 -28.73
CA GLU A 717 -28.94 5.94 -29.38
C GLU A 717 -30.45 6.21 -29.39
N HIS A 718 -31.26 5.16 -29.53
CA HIS A 718 -32.72 5.27 -29.59
C HIS A 718 -33.36 5.82 -28.31
N ASN A 719 -32.70 5.69 -27.15
CA ASN A 719 -33.18 6.27 -25.89
C ASN A 719 -33.05 7.80 -25.84
N PHE A 720 -32.29 8.37 -26.78
CA PHE A 720 -31.96 9.79 -26.86
C PHE A 720 -32.29 10.36 -28.24
N ALA A 721 -33.15 9.66 -28.99
CA ALA A 721 -33.62 10.14 -30.28
C ALA A 721 -34.37 11.48 -30.09
N VAL A 722 -34.13 12.41 -31.00
CA VAL A 722 -34.86 13.68 -31.02
C VAL A 722 -36.23 13.42 -31.67
N HIS A 723 -37.30 13.60 -30.90
CA HIS A 723 -38.68 13.50 -31.40
C HIS A 723 -39.27 14.90 -31.53
N GLU A 724 -40.22 15.10 -32.45
CA GLU A 724 -40.93 16.38 -32.72
C GLU A 724 -41.62 17.03 -31.49
N ALA A 725 -41.58 16.40 -30.31
CA ALA A 725 -42.28 16.85 -29.11
C ALA A 725 -41.40 17.53 -28.04
N PHE A 726 -40.11 17.75 -28.25
CA PHE A 726 -39.27 18.55 -27.34
C PHE A 726 -39.10 19.98 -27.86
N LEU A 727 -40.19 20.76 -27.81
CA LEU A 727 -40.13 22.22 -27.90
C LEU A 727 -40.28 22.79 -26.48
N LEU A 728 -39.15 23.32 -25.98
CA LEU A 728 -38.96 24.24 -24.86
C LEU A 728 -39.14 23.68 -23.43
#